data_AF-A0A7Z7CFG5-F1
#
_entry.id   AF-A0A7Z7CFG5-F1
#
_cell.length_a   1.000
_cell.length_b   1.000
_cell.length_c   1.000
_cell.angle_alpha   90.00
_cell.angle_beta   90.00
_cell.angle_gamma   90.00
#
_symmetry.space_group_name_H-M   'P 1'
#
loop_
_entity.id
_entity.type
_entity.pdbx_description
1 polymer ?
#
loop_
_entity_poly.entity_id
_entity_poly.type
_entity_poly.pdbx_seq_one_letter_code
_entity_poly.pdbx_strand_id
1 'polypeptide(L)'
;MKKKIITGSKLWSVAMITAMVTACSAPAATSTTANAAVSTTGTTKTVSVSEQTSVKYADLVTMDEDDTNVSWSAADSTTIKLNGTTASITGSGAKAANGSVTVSAAGTYVLSGKLTDGQIVVNVADKGTVHLVLNGATINDNDSAAIYIQKAGKAIITLEEGTENAVSDGKTYVYADDTTDEPDAAIFSKADLTFNGTGKLTVTGNYNEGITSKDDLKIVSGTINVKSADDGIKGKDMVAIQAGTITIDSEGDGIKSTNDTDTTKGFVAIAGGTFNIQSGSDGIQAETALVTDGGTFNIVTGGGSANAPEKVEEGPFGGGGGGWGGGTPPTDMGTPPDGEPPADMPSNNGTNAAGAAPSSSTNATAPTDSIADADTSTTAAEEETTSAKALKAGADLTVNGGTYTINSMDDSLHSNNNVIVNDGKFSIESGDDGIHADQALTINGGTITIAKSYEGLEGAIITLNDGNVDVTASDDGVNASGEITATDADANAAATAEDGTKAANTDTTAVSNTSVTETTGTTSTTDQSNQSTDTNSNTRPQGGGPGGMPGESASNSELHINGGSLTVNAGGDGLDSNGSIYMTDGTVIVNGPTDNGNGALDYDGNFELSGGYLVAAGSSGMAQATSEASTQNTIAMTFPETQKAGTLVHVEDSEGNNILTFAPAKDYQTVVVSSPDLKKDGSYVIYSGGSSTGKAVDGLYTDGTYSGGTKVVAFQSTSNVTWVNESGVTTANSGMGGPGGGRGQGGFGGGRNRTESGTTTDTTGTTGTTDTTK
;
A
#
# COMPACT_ATOMS: atom_id res chain seq x y z
N MET A 1 -24.68 -2.31 -69.08
CA MET A 1 -25.95 -2.98 -69.53
C MET A 1 -26.48 -3.85 -68.39
N LYS A 2 -27.79 -4.18 -68.35
CA LYS A 2 -28.48 -5.23 -67.53
C LYS A 2 -27.89 -5.53 -66.13
N LYS A 3 -28.36 -4.93 -65.02
CA LYS A 3 -29.57 -5.26 -64.20
C LYS A 3 -29.69 -6.71 -63.67
N LYS A 4 -29.55 -6.85 -62.35
CA LYS A 4 -30.31 -7.63 -61.31
C LYS A 4 -29.68 -7.22 -59.97
N ILE A 5 -30.33 -6.78 -58.89
CA ILE A 5 -31.74 -6.74 -58.44
C ILE A 5 -32.39 -8.11 -58.24
N ILE A 6 -32.50 -8.49 -56.97
CA ILE A 6 -33.63 -9.21 -56.37
C ILE A 6 -33.99 -8.47 -55.07
N THR A 7 -35.28 -8.19 -54.86
CA THR A 7 -35.86 -7.63 -53.62
C THR A 7 -37.19 -8.34 -53.34
N GLY A 8 -37.57 -8.47 -52.06
CA GLY A 8 -38.74 -9.25 -51.63
C GLY A 8 -38.71 -9.60 -50.15
N SER A 9 -38.81 -8.67 -49.19
CA SER A 9 -39.94 -7.78 -48.87
C SER A 9 -41.23 -8.51 -48.44
N LYS A 10 -41.64 -8.35 -47.16
CA LYS A 10 -43.04 -8.15 -46.76
C LYS A 10 -43.14 -7.67 -45.31
N LEU A 11 -44.06 -6.73 -45.05
CA LEU A 11 -44.47 -6.27 -43.71
C LEU A 11 -45.77 -6.97 -43.32
N TRP A 12 -45.94 -7.25 -42.01
CA TRP A 12 -47.18 -7.22 -41.20
C TRP A 12 -47.00 -8.10 -39.95
N SER A 13 -47.63 -7.86 -38.79
CA SER A 13 -48.26 -6.64 -38.24
C SER A 13 -48.66 -6.89 -36.78
N VAL A 14 -48.54 -5.86 -35.92
CA VAL A 14 -49.35 -5.55 -34.71
C VAL A 14 -49.54 -6.64 -33.62
N ALA A 15 -49.29 -6.22 -32.38
CA ALA A 15 -49.40 -7.03 -31.16
C ALA A 15 -50.82 -7.48 -30.78
N MET A 16 -50.92 -8.49 -29.92
CA MET A 16 -52.03 -8.62 -28.97
C MET A 16 -51.58 -9.25 -27.65
N ILE A 17 -52.15 -8.79 -26.54
CA ILE A 17 -51.90 -9.27 -25.17
C ILE A 17 -52.85 -10.43 -24.87
N THR A 18 -52.37 -11.51 -24.25
CA THR A 18 -53.23 -12.40 -23.44
C THR A 18 -52.39 -13.03 -22.34
N ALA A 19 -52.86 -12.97 -21.10
CA ALA A 19 -52.20 -13.60 -19.95
C ALA A 19 -52.70 -15.05 -19.75
N MET A 20 -51.86 -15.89 -19.16
CA MET A 20 -52.29 -17.13 -18.50
C MET A 20 -51.67 -17.21 -17.12
N VAL A 21 -52.51 -17.41 -16.11
CA VAL A 21 -52.13 -17.58 -14.69
C VAL A 21 -52.56 -18.98 -14.27
N THR A 22 -51.59 -19.77 -13.82
CA THR A 22 -51.78 -21.06 -13.13
C THR A 22 -50.73 -21.11 -12.01
N ALA A 23 -51.02 -20.97 -10.71
CA ALA A 23 -52.12 -21.50 -9.89
C ALA A 23 -51.96 -22.98 -9.49
N CYS A 24 -50.96 -23.26 -8.65
CA CYS A 24 -50.98 -24.33 -7.64
C CYS A 24 -50.78 -23.62 -6.28
N SER A 25 -51.71 -23.61 -5.33
CA SER A 25 -52.31 -24.74 -4.59
C SER A 25 -51.42 -25.23 -3.43
N ALA A 26 -51.37 -24.45 -2.35
CA ALA A 26 -50.76 -24.85 -1.08
C ALA A 26 -51.67 -25.81 -0.28
N PRO A 27 -51.13 -26.83 0.41
CA PRO A 27 -51.87 -27.63 1.39
C PRO A 27 -52.15 -26.85 2.68
N ALA A 28 -53.26 -27.16 3.35
CA ALA A 28 -53.63 -26.55 4.64
C ALA A 28 -52.91 -27.20 5.83
N ALA A 29 -52.71 -26.44 6.90
CA ALA A 29 -52.06 -26.90 8.13
C ALA A 29 -52.92 -27.90 8.92
N THR A 30 -52.25 -28.83 9.63
CA THR A 30 -52.82 -29.57 10.75
C THR A 30 -51.83 -29.52 11.92
N SER A 31 -52.32 -29.34 13.14
CA SER A 31 -51.48 -28.99 14.32
C SER A 31 -51.27 -30.15 15.28
N THR A 32 -50.07 -30.25 15.88
CA THR A 32 -49.91 -30.55 17.33
C THR A 32 -48.53 -30.17 17.86
N THR A 33 -48.52 -29.58 19.07
CA THR A 33 -47.44 -29.53 20.08
C THR A 33 -46.02 -29.14 19.64
N ALA A 34 -45.61 -27.92 20.05
CA ALA A 34 -44.24 -27.45 20.01
C ALA A 34 -43.33 -28.14 21.05
N ASN A 35 -42.02 -28.09 20.80
CA ASN A 35 -41.00 -27.99 21.85
C ASN A 35 -40.16 -26.75 21.54
N ALA A 36 -39.90 -25.88 22.52
CA ALA A 36 -39.34 -24.56 22.26
C ALA A 36 -37.81 -24.58 22.21
N ALA A 37 -37.24 -24.33 21.02
CA ALA A 37 -35.87 -23.84 20.88
C ALA A 37 -35.90 -22.31 20.90
N VAL A 38 -34.94 -21.68 21.59
CA VAL A 38 -34.89 -20.22 21.71
C VAL A 38 -34.28 -19.63 20.44
N SER A 39 -35.08 -18.89 19.67
CA SER A 39 -34.60 -18.12 18.53
C SER A 39 -33.93 -16.83 19.02
N THR A 40 -32.62 -16.87 19.25
CA THR A 40 -31.80 -15.66 19.33
C THR A 40 -31.78 -15.01 17.95
N THR A 41 -32.51 -13.92 17.78
CA THR A 41 -32.56 -13.18 16.52
C THR A 41 -31.25 -12.41 16.37
N GLY A 42 -30.27 -13.04 15.72
CA GLY A 42 -29.09 -12.32 15.23
C GLY A 42 -29.54 -11.30 14.19
N THR A 43 -29.39 -10.03 14.49
CA THR A 43 -29.47 -8.97 13.48
C THR A 43 -28.21 -9.06 12.63
N THR A 44 -28.32 -9.63 11.44
CA THR A 44 -27.30 -9.52 10.39
C THR A 44 -27.06 -8.03 10.13
N LYS A 45 -26.00 -7.47 10.69
CA LYS A 45 -25.57 -6.09 10.45
C LYS A 45 -24.88 -6.09 9.09
N THR A 46 -25.66 -6.05 8.01
CA THR A 46 -25.12 -5.82 6.66
C THR A 46 -24.50 -4.43 6.65
N VAL A 47 -23.18 -4.36 6.89
CA VAL A 47 -22.38 -3.18 6.60
C VAL A 47 -22.53 -2.95 5.11
N SER A 48 -23.31 -1.93 4.77
CA SER A 48 -23.50 -1.55 3.38
C SER A 48 -22.30 -0.70 3.01
N VAL A 49 -21.24 -1.34 2.50
CA VAL A 49 -20.14 -0.64 1.83
C VAL A 49 -20.80 0.23 0.76
N SER A 50 -20.84 1.54 1.01
CA SER A 50 -21.51 2.48 0.12
C SER A 50 -20.75 2.49 -1.19
N GLU A 51 -21.46 2.28 -2.31
CA GLU A 51 -20.91 2.23 -3.67
C GLU A 51 -20.09 3.50 -3.96
N GLN A 52 -18.77 3.42 -3.70
CA GLN A 52 -17.90 4.59 -3.62
C GLN A 52 -17.70 5.15 -5.03
N THR A 53 -18.20 6.36 -5.26
CA THR A 53 -18.21 6.97 -6.60
C THR A 53 -16.79 7.37 -7.00
N SER A 54 -16.10 6.47 -7.71
CA SER A 54 -14.78 6.69 -8.31
C SER A 54 -14.70 8.04 -9.02
N VAL A 55 -13.74 8.86 -8.58
CA VAL A 55 -13.43 10.19 -9.13
C VAL A 55 -12.52 10.04 -10.33
N LYS A 56 -12.72 10.87 -11.36
CA LYS A 56 -11.91 10.85 -12.61
C LYS A 56 -11.24 12.19 -12.85
N TYR A 57 -10.25 12.20 -13.75
CA TYR A 57 -9.55 13.42 -14.17
C TYR A 57 -10.53 14.52 -14.59
N ALA A 58 -11.57 14.14 -15.34
CA ALA A 58 -12.57 15.05 -15.88
C ALA A 58 -13.56 15.61 -14.86
N ASP A 59 -13.60 15.07 -13.63
CA ASP A 59 -14.43 15.57 -12.53
C ASP A 59 -13.69 16.65 -11.72
N LEU A 60 -12.35 16.57 -11.65
CA LEU A 60 -11.48 17.52 -10.95
C LEU A 60 -10.96 18.64 -11.85
N VAL A 61 -10.53 18.31 -13.08
CA VAL A 61 -9.77 19.24 -13.93
C VAL A 61 -10.64 19.89 -14.99
N THR A 62 -10.65 21.23 -15.00
CA THR A 62 -11.20 22.02 -16.11
C THR A 62 -10.09 22.63 -16.97
N MET A 63 -10.26 22.53 -18.29
CA MET A 63 -9.38 23.13 -19.30
C MET A 63 -10.16 24.19 -20.11
N ASP A 64 -9.52 25.31 -20.42
CA ASP A 64 -10.10 26.37 -21.25
C ASP A 64 -9.49 26.45 -22.67
N GLU A 65 -9.98 27.40 -23.47
CA GLU A 65 -9.52 27.61 -24.84
C GLU A 65 -8.04 28.05 -24.89
N ASP A 66 -7.55 28.73 -23.85
CA ASP A 66 -6.16 29.19 -23.74
C ASP A 66 -5.23 28.01 -23.41
N ASP A 67 -5.62 27.11 -22.49
CA ASP A 67 -4.83 25.92 -22.09
C ASP A 67 -4.42 25.05 -23.30
N THR A 68 -5.36 24.86 -24.22
CA THR A 68 -5.20 23.98 -25.40
C THR A 68 -4.68 24.71 -26.65
N ASN A 69 -4.47 26.03 -26.59
CA ASN A 69 -4.08 26.83 -27.74
C ASN A 69 -2.57 26.73 -28.05
N VAL A 70 -2.22 25.85 -28.99
CA VAL A 70 -0.87 25.75 -29.58
C VAL A 70 -0.62 26.74 -30.73
N SER A 71 -1.61 27.53 -31.14
CA SER A 71 -1.56 28.31 -32.39
C SER A 71 -0.89 29.68 -32.21
N TRP A 72 0.06 29.99 -33.08
CA TRP A 72 0.74 31.29 -33.13
C TRP A 72 1.01 31.74 -34.58
N SER A 73 1.44 32.99 -34.75
CA SER A 73 1.69 33.61 -36.06
C SER A 73 2.82 34.62 -35.98
N ALA A 74 3.81 34.52 -36.87
CA ALA A 74 4.92 35.47 -36.94
C ALA A 74 4.50 36.91 -37.31
N ALA A 75 3.25 37.15 -37.70
CA ALA A 75 2.70 38.49 -37.93
C ALA A 75 2.04 39.08 -36.67
N ASP A 76 1.55 38.24 -35.76
CA ASP A 76 0.72 38.60 -34.61
C ASP A 76 1.46 38.39 -33.27
N SER A 77 2.66 37.79 -33.29
CA SER A 77 3.50 37.51 -32.12
C SER A 77 4.77 38.37 -32.07
N THR A 78 5.23 38.72 -30.88
CA THR A 78 6.53 39.37 -30.66
C THR A 78 7.66 38.34 -30.72
N THR A 79 8.57 38.47 -31.67
CA THR A 79 9.73 37.57 -31.80
C THR A 79 10.84 37.99 -30.84
N ILE A 80 11.32 37.06 -30.01
CA ILE A 80 12.47 37.19 -29.11
C ILE A 80 13.55 36.22 -29.59
N LYS A 81 14.61 36.75 -30.21
CA LYS A 81 15.75 35.92 -30.63
C LYS A 81 16.91 36.09 -29.64
N LEU A 82 17.39 34.97 -29.12
CA LEU A 82 18.44 34.86 -28.12
C LEU A 82 19.81 34.65 -28.81
N ASN A 83 20.80 35.49 -28.48
CA ASN A 83 22.08 35.61 -29.21
C ASN A 83 23.29 35.61 -28.25
N GLY A 84 23.46 34.56 -27.44
CA GLY A 84 24.54 34.46 -26.46
C GLY A 84 24.18 35.17 -25.16
N THR A 85 24.86 36.27 -24.84
CA THR A 85 24.60 37.10 -23.63
C THR A 85 23.62 38.25 -23.87
N THR A 86 22.83 38.20 -24.94
CA THR A 86 21.87 39.26 -25.32
C THR A 86 20.68 38.70 -26.10
N ALA A 87 19.57 39.43 -26.12
CA ALA A 87 18.41 39.14 -26.96
C ALA A 87 18.07 40.31 -27.90
N SER A 88 17.54 39.99 -29.09
CA SER A 88 17.03 40.94 -30.07
C SER A 88 15.53 40.72 -30.26
N ILE A 89 14.73 41.79 -30.12
CA ILE A 89 13.26 41.72 -30.09
C ILE A 89 12.66 42.42 -31.31
N THR A 90 11.66 41.80 -31.94
CA THR A 90 10.85 42.36 -33.03
C THR A 90 9.37 42.25 -32.65
N GLY A 91 8.75 43.37 -32.30
CA GLY A 91 7.37 43.43 -31.80
C GLY A 91 7.22 44.45 -30.66
N SER A 92 6.26 44.21 -29.78
CA SER A 92 5.94 45.05 -28.61
C SER A 92 5.71 44.21 -27.35
N GLY A 93 5.65 44.83 -26.18
CA GLY A 93 5.35 44.15 -24.91
C GLY A 93 6.53 43.40 -24.27
N ALA A 94 7.67 43.27 -24.95
CA ALA A 94 8.91 42.74 -24.39
C ALA A 94 10.11 43.68 -24.58
N LYS A 95 11.07 43.63 -23.66
CA LYS A 95 12.30 44.44 -23.68
C LYS A 95 13.50 43.63 -23.18
N ALA A 96 14.60 43.64 -23.94
CA ALA A 96 15.89 43.11 -23.49
C ALA A 96 16.69 44.17 -22.73
N ALA A 97 17.29 43.81 -21.61
CA ALA A 97 18.19 44.65 -20.82
C ALA A 97 19.05 43.79 -19.89
N ASN A 98 20.33 44.16 -19.70
CA ASN A 98 21.24 43.51 -18.75
C ASN A 98 21.38 41.98 -18.92
N GLY A 99 21.34 41.47 -20.15
CA GLY A 99 21.31 40.04 -20.47
C GLY A 99 19.88 39.51 -20.63
N SER A 100 19.07 39.69 -19.59
CA SER A 100 17.69 39.22 -19.46
C SER A 100 16.68 39.88 -20.41
N VAL A 101 15.49 39.26 -20.53
CA VAL A 101 14.33 39.79 -21.26
C VAL A 101 13.13 39.91 -20.33
N THR A 102 12.49 41.07 -20.30
CA THR A 102 11.24 41.29 -19.56
C THR A 102 10.06 41.43 -20.51
N VAL A 103 9.07 40.55 -20.37
CA VAL A 103 7.70 40.65 -20.89
C VAL A 103 6.86 41.44 -19.90
N SER A 104 6.20 42.50 -20.37
CA SER A 104 5.42 43.43 -19.55
C SER A 104 4.02 43.72 -20.12
N ALA A 105 3.53 42.92 -21.06
CA ALA A 105 2.17 42.97 -21.60
C ALA A 105 1.66 41.56 -21.94
N ALA A 106 0.35 41.37 -21.92
CA ALA A 106 -0.30 40.14 -22.41
C ALA A 106 -0.05 39.92 -23.92
N GLY A 107 -0.14 38.67 -24.38
CA GLY A 107 0.01 38.28 -25.78
C GLY A 107 1.07 37.18 -26.02
N THR A 108 1.34 36.91 -27.31
CA THR A 108 2.23 35.82 -27.74
C THR A 108 3.66 36.28 -28.02
N TYR A 109 4.63 35.53 -27.51
CA TYR A 109 6.05 35.78 -27.61
C TYR A 109 6.76 34.51 -28.10
N VAL A 110 7.54 34.61 -29.18
CA VAL A 110 8.19 33.45 -29.81
C VAL A 110 9.69 33.50 -29.53
N LEU A 111 10.19 32.56 -28.73
CA LEU A 111 11.57 32.48 -28.28
C LEU A 111 12.36 31.49 -29.16
N SER A 112 13.56 31.89 -29.60
CA SER A 112 14.44 31.04 -30.42
C SER A 112 15.92 31.40 -30.25
N GLY A 113 16.81 30.44 -30.44
CA GLY A 113 18.26 30.62 -30.26
C GLY A 113 18.73 30.33 -28.84
N LYS A 114 19.90 30.84 -28.44
CA LYS A 114 20.48 30.59 -27.10
C LYS A 114 20.72 31.86 -26.30
N LEU A 115 20.22 31.89 -25.06
CA LEU A 115 20.68 32.77 -23.97
C LEU A 115 21.62 31.94 -23.09
N THR A 116 22.82 32.44 -22.82
CA THR A 116 23.86 31.72 -22.05
C THR A 116 23.92 32.14 -20.57
N ASP A 117 23.37 33.30 -20.28
CA ASP A 117 23.43 33.97 -18.99
C ASP A 117 22.33 35.04 -18.98
N GLY A 118 21.19 34.75 -18.35
CA GLY A 118 20.07 35.67 -18.18
C GLY A 118 18.67 35.03 -18.23
N GLN A 119 17.73 35.73 -17.61
CA GLN A 119 16.37 35.27 -17.31
C GLN A 119 15.33 35.77 -18.32
N ILE A 120 14.29 34.97 -18.57
CA ILE A 120 13.04 35.40 -19.21
C ILE A 120 12.03 35.74 -18.11
N VAL A 121 11.81 37.03 -17.87
CA VAL A 121 10.89 37.55 -16.85
C VAL A 121 9.52 37.82 -17.46
N VAL A 122 8.44 37.33 -16.86
CA VAL A 122 7.06 37.75 -17.15
C VAL A 122 6.49 38.53 -15.98
N ASN A 123 6.24 39.83 -16.18
CA ASN A 123 5.70 40.73 -15.17
C ASN A 123 4.65 41.68 -15.81
N VAL A 124 3.47 41.13 -16.06
CA VAL A 124 2.33 41.82 -16.68
C VAL A 124 1.45 42.43 -15.60
N ALA A 125 1.49 43.75 -15.47
CA ALA A 125 0.79 44.48 -14.42
C ALA A 125 -0.73 44.19 -14.37
N ASP A 126 -1.37 44.08 -15.53
CA ASP A 126 -2.82 43.93 -15.69
C ASP A 126 -3.33 42.47 -15.60
N LYS A 127 -2.47 41.50 -15.24
CA LYS A 127 -2.80 40.06 -15.14
C LYS A 127 -3.54 39.48 -16.36
N GLY A 128 -3.05 39.71 -17.57
CA GLY A 128 -3.54 39.01 -18.78
C GLY A 128 -2.74 37.73 -19.10
N THR A 129 -3.25 36.90 -20.01
CA THR A 129 -2.56 35.70 -20.52
C THR A 129 -1.24 36.06 -21.22
N VAL A 130 -0.19 35.30 -20.96
CA VAL A 130 1.10 35.38 -21.66
C VAL A 130 1.43 34.03 -22.29
N HIS A 131 1.62 34.02 -23.60
CA HIS A 131 1.85 32.81 -24.39
C HIS A 131 3.30 32.79 -24.89
N LEU A 132 4.14 31.97 -24.27
CA LEU A 132 5.55 31.79 -24.60
C LEU A 132 5.71 30.57 -25.52
N VAL A 133 5.99 30.79 -26.79
CA VAL A 133 6.30 29.72 -27.74
C VAL A 133 7.80 29.45 -27.74
N LEU A 134 8.21 28.27 -27.29
CA LEU A 134 9.60 27.83 -27.33
C LEU A 134 9.86 27.14 -28.68
N ASN A 135 10.59 27.84 -29.56
CA ASN A 135 10.86 27.45 -30.94
C ASN A 135 12.38 27.33 -31.15
N GLY A 136 12.95 26.24 -30.63
CA GLY A 136 14.40 26.03 -30.60
C GLY A 136 15.10 27.00 -29.65
N ALA A 137 14.54 27.20 -28.46
CA ALA A 137 15.06 28.07 -27.41
C ALA A 137 15.94 27.29 -26.42
N THR A 138 17.16 27.76 -26.17
CA THR A 138 17.98 27.36 -25.02
C THR A 138 18.14 28.57 -24.12
N ILE A 139 17.72 28.47 -22.86
CA ILE A 139 17.78 29.55 -21.88
C ILE A 139 18.59 29.05 -20.69
N ASN A 140 19.64 29.78 -20.33
CA ASN A 140 20.48 29.49 -19.17
C ASN A 140 20.63 30.78 -18.37
N ASP A 141 20.34 30.70 -17.08
CA ASP A 141 20.71 31.70 -16.08
C ASP A 141 21.69 31.05 -15.09
N ASN A 142 22.59 31.81 -14.47
CA ASN A 142 23.64 31.27 -13.59
C ASN A 142 23.47 31.67 -12.11
N ASP A 143 22.57 32.62 -11.80
CA ASP A 143 22.29 33.08 -10.44
C ASP A 143 20.79 33.27 -10.12
N SER A 144 19.89 32.85 -11.02
CA SER A 144 18.46 32.76 -10.77
C SER A 144 17.78 31.71 -11.66
N ALA A 145 16.44 31.66 -11.61
CA ALA A 145 15.60 30.89 -12.53
C ALA A 145 15.81 31.35 -13.98
N ALA A 146 15.76 30.45 -14.96
CA ALA A 146 15.88 30.84 -16.37
C ALA A 146 14.56 31.35 -16.96
N ILE A 147 13.40 30.89 -16.46
CA ILE A 147 12.08 31.49 -16.75
C ILE A 147 11.41 31.84 -15.41
N TYR A 148 11.09 33.12 -15.21
CA TYR A 148 10.45 33.61 -13.98
C TYR A 148 9.18 34.42 -14.30
N ILE A 149 8.02 33.80 -14.09
CA ILE A 149 6.71 34.45 -14.19
C ILE A 149 6.37 35.08 -12.83
N GLN A 150 6.84 36.31 -12.64
CA GLN A 150 6.56 37.15 -11.46
C GLN A 150 5.09 37.59 -11.39
N LYS A 151 4.45 37.78 -12.54
CA LYS A 151 3.04 38.16 -12.65
C LYS A 151 2.48 37.92 -14.05
N ALA A 152 1.41 37.13 -14.13
CA ALA A 152 0.53 37.01 -15.28
C ALA A 152 -0.93 36.90 -14.80
N GLY A 153 -1.87 36.72 -15.73
CA GLY A 153 -3.15 36.05 -15.43
C GLY A 153 -2.94 34.54 -15.44
N LYS A 154 -2.51 34.04 -16.61
CA LYS A 154 -2.00 32.69 -16.87
C LYS A 154 -0.73 32.78 -17.73
N ALA A 155 0.21 31.86 -17.56
CA ALA A 155 1.34 31.66 -18.46
C ALA A 155 1.22 30.32 -19.20
N ILE A 156 1.31 30.36 -20.53
CA ILE A 156 1.26 29.18 -21.41
C ILE A 156 2.63 29.02 -22.07
N ILE A 157 3.25 27.85 -21.95
CA ILE A 157 4.52 27.49 -22.57
C ILE A 157 4.25 26.45 -23.66
N THR A 158 4.23 26.90 -24.92
CA THR A 158 4.02 26.02 -26.08
C THR A 158 5.34 25.50 -26.62
N LEU A 159 5.47 24.19 -26.69
CA LEU A 159 6.62 23.50 -27.27
C LEU A 159 6.39 23.30 -28.78
N GLU A 160 7.06 24.11 -29.60
CA GLU A 160 6.87 24.11 -31.06
C GLU A 160 7.21 22.75 -31.69
N GLU A 161 6.36 22.26 -32.59
CA GLU A 161 6.50 20.96 -33.25
C GLU A 161 7.89 20.78 -33.88
N GLY A 162 8.53 19.64 -33.59
CA GLY A 162 9.84 19.29 -34.15
C GLY A 162 11.02 20.10 -33.60
N THR A 163 10.82 20.94 -32.57
CA THR A 163 11.91 21.67 -31.91
C THR A 163 12.37 20.99 -30.62
N GLU A 164 13.65 21.13 -30.29
CA GLU A 164 14.20 20.84 -28.96
C GLU A 164 14.49 22.15 -28.23
N ASN A 165 13.98 22.27 -27.01
CA ASN A 165 14.12 23.42 -26.15
C ASN A 165 14.78 23.02 -24.83
N ALA A 166 15.52 23.93 -24.21
CA ALA A 166 16.25 23.67 -22.97
C ALA A 166 16.21 24.87 -22.03
N VAL A 167 16.00 24.61 -20.73
CA VAL A 167 15.97 25.62 -19.66
C VAL A 167 16.85 25.12 -18.51
N SER A 168 17.77 25.95 -18.01
CA SER A 168 18.63 25.62 -16.87
C SER A 168 18.94 26.86 -16.05
N ASP A 169 19.00 26.69 -14.73
CA ASP A 169 19.30 27.70 -13.73
C ASP A 169 20.74 27.59 -13.16
N GLY A 170 21.03 28.48 -12.20
CA GLY A 170 22.25 28.42 -11.39
C GLY A 170 22.22 27.33 -10.31
N LYS A 171 23.39 26.99 -9.76
CA LYS A 171 23.51 26.13 -8.54
C LYS A 171 23.26 26.87 -7.22
N THR A 172 23.12 28.19 -7.29
CA THR A 172 22.98 29.09 -6.15
C THR A 172 22.22 30.31 -6.62
N TYR A 173 21.10 30.65 -6.01
CA TYR A 173 20.34 31.84 -6.39
C TYR A 173 20.83 33.09 -5.63
N VAL A 174 20.78 34.25 -6.30
CA VAL A 174 21.14 35.56 -5.77
C VAL A 174 19.88 36.41 -5.66
N TYR A 175 19.30 36.43 -4.45
CA TYR A 175 18.10 37.20 -4.15
C TYR A 175 18.36 38.69 -3.91
N ALA A 176 17.29 39.48 -3.85
CA ALA A 176 17.36 40.92 -3.58
C ALA A 176 17.66 41.24 -2.09
N ASP A 177 17.27 40.35 -1.18
CA ASP A 177 17.49 40.41 0.26
C ASP A 177 17.45 39.01 0.88
N ASP A 178 17.97 38.88 2.11
CA ASP A 178 18.05 37.62 2.87
C ASP A 178 16.67 37.10 3.35
N THR A 179 15.56 37.75 2.96
CA THR A 179 14.18 37.36 3.31
C THR A 179 13.36 36.92 2.10
N THR A 180 13.98 36.85 0.92
CA THR A 180 13.36 36.39 -0.32
C THR A 180 13.76 34.94 -0.59
N ASP A 181 12.76 34.09 -0.80
CA ASP A 181 12.83 32.64 -1.01
C ASP A 181 12.38 32.21 -2.42
N GLU A 182 11.95 33.16 -3.27
CA GLU A 182 11.39 32.89 -4.59
C GLU A 182 12.08 33.72 -5.70
N PRO A 183 12.41 33.12 -6.87
CA PRO A 183 11.98 31.80 -7.35
C PRO A 183 12.78 30.64 -6.74
N ASP A 184 12.24 29.42 -6.73
CA ASP A 184 12.91 28.19 -6.26
C ASP A 184 13.32 27.20 -7.39
N ALA A 185 12.91 27.48 -8.63
CA ALA A 185 12.93 26.50 -9.73
C ALA A 185 13.45 27.07 -11.05
N ALA A 186 13.97 26.21 -11.94
CA ALA A 186 14.47 26.64 -13.25
C ALA A 186 13.39 27.23 -14.18
N ILE A 187 12.15 26.73 -14.06
CA ILE A 187 10.93 27.42 -14.52
C ILE A 187 10.05 27.68 -13.30
N PHE A 188 9.80 28.95 -12.97
CA PHE A 188 9.05 29.34 -11.78
C PHE A 188 7.89 30.29 -12.10
N SER A 189 6.70 30.06 -11.52
CA SER A 189 5.51 30.90 -11.74
C SER A 189 4.73 31.25 -10.47
N LYS A 190 4.35 32.53 -10.33
CA LYS A 190 3.38 33.07 -9.35
C LYS A 190 1.99 33.32 -9.98
N ALA A 191 1.60 32.43 -10.89
CA ALA A 191 0.35 32.41 -11.65
C ALA A 191 0.20 31.04 -12.32
N ASP A 192 -1.03 30.65 -12.69
CA ASP A 192 -1.35 29.44 -13.44
C ASP A 192 -0.33 29.18 -14.58
N LEU A 193 0.26 27.99 -14.60
CA LEU A 193 1.28 27.60 -15.58
C LEU A 193 0.81 26.41 -16.40
N THR A 194 0.77 26.55 -17.73
CA THR A 194 0.33 25.48 -18.64
C THR A 194 1.39 25.15 -19.68
N PHE A 195 1.67 23.86 -19.90
CA PHE A 195 2.50 23.36 -21.00
C PHE A 195 1.65 22.67 -22.06
N ASN A 196 1.88 22.99 -23.33
CA ASN A 196 1.22 22.35 -24.47
C ASN A 196 2.15 22.25 -25.70
N GLY A 197 1.67 21.66 -26.79
CA GLY A 197 2.44 21.45 -28.02
C GLY A 197 3.14 20.09 -28.07
N THR A 198 3.86 19.81 -29.16
CA THR A 198 4.46 18.50 -29.46
C THR A 198 5.99 18.53 -29.54
N GLY A 199 6.59 19.72 -29.37
CA GLY A 199 8.04 19.86 -29.21
C GLY A 199 8.57 19.22 -27.93
N LYS A 200 9.90 19.23 -27.81
CA LYS A 200 10.61 18.73 -26.64
C LYS A 200 11.12 19.88 -25.77
N LEU A 201 11.07 19.68 -24.45
CA LEU A 201 11.65 20.52 -23.42
C LEU A 201 12.59 19.67 -22.55
N THR A 202 13.77 20.21 -22.24
CA THR A 202 14.64 19.70 -21.18
C THR A 202 14.79 20.79 -20.12
N VAL A 203 14.47 20.47 -18.87
CA VAL A 203 14.63 21.38 -17.73
C VAL A 203 15.68 20.79 -16.80
N THR A 204 16.62 21.63 -16.37
CA THR A 204 17.60 21.28 -15.33
C THR A 204 17.48 22.29 -14.20
N GLY A 205 16.86 21.89 -13.09
CA GLY A 205 16.96 22.56 -11.80
C GLY A 205 18.25 22.13 -11.11
N ASN A 206 19.16 23.07 -10.89
CA ASN A 206 20.46 22.87 -10.27
C ASN A 206 20.51 23.49 -8.87
N TYR A 207 19.53 24.33 -8.53
CA TYR A 207 19.36 24.95 -7.22
C TYR A 207 18.40 24.15 -6.33
N ASN A 208 17.13 24.04 -6.72
CA ASN A 208 16.12 23.18 -6.09
C ASN A 208 15.28 22.50 -7.19
N GLU A 209 14.16 23.10 -7.60
CA GLU A 209 13.16 22.40 -8.42
C GLU A 209 13.41 22.48 -9.93
N GLY A 210 12.85 21.53 -10.67
CA GLY A 210 12.71 21.64 -12.11
C GLY A 210 11.70 22.71 -12.51
N ILE A 211 10.44 22.50 -12.16
CA ILE A 211 9.30 23.35 -12.57
C ILE A 211 8.37 23.62 -11.39
N THR A 212 8.19 24.89 -11.00
CA THR A 212 7.26 25.31 -9.94
C THR A 212 6.14 26.21 -10.47
N SER A 213 4.90 25.92 -10.05
CA SER A 213 3.80 26.88 -10.00
C SER A 213 3.33 27.08 -8.55
N LYS A 214 3.13 28.32 -8.13
CA LYS A 214 2.53 28.67 -6.81
C LYS A 214 1.00 28.69 -6.84
N ASP A 215 0.40 28.51 -8.01
CA ASP A 215 -1.04 28.30 -8.25
C ASP A 215 -1.19 26.96 -9.03
N ASP A 216 -2.08 26.87 -10.03
CA ASP A 216 -2.28 25.69 -10.89
C ASP A 216 -1.03 25.35 -11.74
N LEU A 217 -0.77 24.05 -11.98
CA LEU A 217 0.17 23.56 -13.00
C LEU A 217 -0.53 22.54 -13.92
N LYS A 218 -0.56 22.82 -15.23
CA LYS A 218 -1.19 22.00 -16.27
C LYS A 218 -0.19 21.51 -17.31
N ILE A 219 -0.28 20.25 -17.73
CA ILE A 219 0.45 19.69 -18.86
C ILE A 219 -0.55 19.04 -19.82
N VAL A 220 -0.86 19.71 -20.92
CA VAL A 220 -1.79 19.24 -21.96
C VAL A 220 -1.09 18.25 -22.89
N SER A 221 0.15 18.56 -23.29
CA SER A 221 0.97 17.70 -24.15
C SER A 221 2.44 18.15 -24.15
N GLY A 222 3.34 17.24 -24.55
CA GLY A 222 4.75 17.55 -24.81
C GLY A 222 5.66 16.33 -24.65
N THR A 223 6.95 16.50 -25.00
CA THR A 223 8.03 15.65 -24.44
C THR A 223 8.80 16.48 -23.43
N ILE A 224 8.66 16.19 -22.13
CA ILE A 224 9.23 17.00 -21.05
C ILE A 224 10.18 16.14 -20.24
N ASN A 225 11.47 16.47 -20.32
CA ASN A 225 12.52 15.86 -19.52
C ASN A 225 12.91 16.83 -18.40
N VAL A 226 12.92 16.39 -17.15
CA VAL A 226 13.31 17.18 -15.99
C VAL A 226 14.43 16.48 -15.24
N LYS A 227 15.45 17.23 -14.84
CA LYS A 227 16.34 16.89 -13.73
C LYS A 227 16.28 18.00 -12.69
N SER A 228 16.20 17.66 -11.42
CA SER A 228 16.13 18.59 -10.29
C SER A 228 17.14 18.22 -9.19
N ALA A 229 17.44 19.19 -8.33
CA ALA A 229 18.21 19.01 -7.08
C ALA A 229 17.28 18.80 -5.86
N ASP A 230 15.98 19.04 -6.05
CA ASP A 230 14.89 18.67 -5.15
C ASP A 230 13.71 18.16 -6.01
N ASP A 231 12.51 18.73 -5.94
CA ASP A 231 11.31 18.23 -6.65
C ASP A 231 11.37 18.45 -8.19
N GLY A 232 10.84 17.50 -8.95
CA GLY A 232 10.78 17.56 -10.41
C GLY A 232 9.75 18.57 -10.93
N ILE A 233 8.47 18.32 -10.64
CA ILE A 233 7.33 19.15 -11.08
C ILE A 233 6.41 19.44 -9.89
N LYS A 234 6.44 20.68 -9.39
CA LYS A 234 5.72 21.14 -8.19
C LYS A 234 4.62 22.14 -8.55
N GLY A 235 3.36 21.74 -8.43
CA GLY A 235 2.20 22.60 -8.68
C GLY A 235 1.38 22.78 -7.39
N LYS A 236 1.50 23.94 -6.74
CA LYS A 236 1.01 24.12 -5.37
C LYS A 236 -0.48 23.80 -5.23
N ASP A 237 -1.33 24.36 -6.08
CA ASP A 237 -2.79 24.20 -5.96
C ASP A 237 -3.31 22.95 -6.70
N MET A 238 -2.68 22.55 -7.81
CA MET A 238 -2.79 21.21 -8.39
C MET A 238 -1.67 20.92 -9.41
N VAL A 239 -1.44 19.64 -9.72
CA VAL A 239 -0.77 19.22 -10.97
C VAL A 239 -1.73 18.38 -11.83
N ALA A 240 -2.10 18.90 -13.00
CA ALA A 240 -3.03 18.25 -13.93
C ALA A 240 -2.39 17.88 -15.27
N ILE A 241 -2.32 16.60 -15.60
CA ILE A 241 -1.63 16.08 -16.79
C ILE A 241 -2.62 15.36 -17.71
N GLN A 242 -2.88 15.91 -18.89
CA GLN A 242 -3.80 15.32 -19.87
C GLN A 242 -3.11 14.27 -20.74
N ALA A 243 -1.90 14.57 -21.20
CA ALA A 243 -1.07 13.68 -22.01
C ALA A 243 0.39 14.16 -22.03
N GLY A 244 1.31 13.29 -22.43
CA GLY A 244 2.70 13.64 -22.69
C GLY A 244 3.63 12.44 -22.66
N THR A 245 4.91 12.68 -22.93
CA THR A 245 6.02 11.80 -22.53
C THR A 245 6.87 12.58 -21.54
N ILE A 246 6.84 12.17 -20.29
CA ILE A 246 7.45 12.87 -19.16
C ILE A 246 8.55 11.96 -18.57
N THR A 247 9.72 12.52 -18.34
CA THR A 247 10.87 11.82 -17.74
C THR A 247 11.48 12.70 -16.66
N ILE A 248 11.62 12.16 -15.45
CA ILE A 248 12.05 12.92 -14.26
C ILE A 248 13.20 12.16 -13.58
N ASP A 249 14.21 12.90 -13.16
CA ASP A 249 15.43 12.47 -12.46
C ASP A 249 15.68 13.46 -11.31
N SER A 250 14.94 13.28 -10.21
CA SER A 250 14.85 14.18 -9.05
C SER A 250 15.58 13.63 -7.83
N GLU A 251 16.16 14.51 -7.01
CA GLU A 251 16.67 14.14 -5.68
C GLU A 251 15.54 14.22 -4.63
N GLY A 252 14.58 15.14 -4.81
CA GLY A 252 13.25 15.15 -4.14
C GLY A 252 12.19 14.36 -4.91
N ASP A 253 10.92 14.78 -4.83
CA ASP A 253 9.79 14.06 -5.43
C ASP A 253 9.74 14.18 -6.95
N GLY A 254 9.13 13.19 -7.62
CA GLY A 254 8.93 13.25 -9.07
C GLY A 254 7.91 14.33 -9.48
N ILE A 255 6.68 14.20 -8.98
CA ILE A 255 5.57 15.12 -9.23
C ILE A 255 4.84 15.40 -7.91
N LYS A 256 4.57 16.68 -7.60
CA LYS A 256 4.10 17.10 -6.28
C LYS A 256 3.03 18.19 -6.34
N SER A 257 2.02 18.08 -5.48
CA SER A 257 1.12 19.19 -5.14
C SER A 257 1.04 19.35 -3.62
N THR A 258 0.88 20.59 -3.13
CA THR A 258 1.32 20.99 -1.78
C THR A 258 0.39 21.99 -1.07
N ASN A 259 -0.89 22.07 -1.44
CA ASN A 259 -1.87 22.90 -0.74
C ASN A 259 -2.67 22.08 0.27
N ASP A 260 -2.19 22.11 1.51
CA ASP A 260 -2.78 21.56 2.75
C ASP A 260 -3.97 22.40 3.26
N THR A 261 -4.00 23.71 2.97
CA THR A 261 -4.97 24.66 3.53
C THR A 261 -6.36 24.68 2.88
N ASP A 262 -6.52 24.10 1.69
CA ASP A 262 -7.76 24.10 0.92
C ASP A 262 -7.99 22.70 0.34
N THR A 263 -8.94 21.96 0.91
CA THR A 263 -9.23 20.56 0.53
C THR A 263 -9.83 20.40 -0.86
N THR A 264 -10.08 21.49 -1.59
CA THR A 264 -10.42 21.47 -3.03
C THR A 264 -9.19 21.57 -3.94
N LYS A 265 -7.99 21.60 -3.35
CA LYS A 265 -6.67 21.80 -3.96
C LYS A 265 -5.66 20.79 -3.38
N GLY A 266 -4.39 20.90 -3.77
CA GLY A 266 -3.32 19.99 -3.34
C GLY A 266 -3.35 18.62 -4.05
N PHE A 267 -4.14 18.50 -5.11
CA PHE A 267 -4.37 17.23 -5.82
C PHE A 267 -3.47 17.06 -7.04
N VAL A 268 -3.23 15.80 -7.42
CA VAL A 268 -2.57 15.44 -8.68
C VAL A 268 -3.54 14.60 -9.51
N ALA A 269 -3.81 15.03 -10.75
CA ALA A 269 -4.78 14.38 -11.63
C ALA A 269 -4.16 14.09 -13.01
N ILE A 270 -4.20 12.83 -13.44
CA ILE A 270 -3.57 12.36 -14.67
C ILE A 270 -4.59 11.62 -15.56
N ALA A 271 -4.90 12.16 -16.74
CA ALA A 271 -5.76 11.49 -17.72
C ALA A 271 -5.02 10.41 -18.52
N GLY A 272 -3.71 10.56 -18.68
CA GLY A 272 -2.88 9.69 -19.50
C GLY A 272 -1.48 10.26 -19.76
N GLY A 273 -0.65 9.44 -20.40
CA GLY A 273 0.71 9.81 -20.78
C GLY A 273 1.67 8.62 -20.74
N THR A 274 2.97 8.92 -20.78
CA THR A 274 4.05 7.97 -20.49
C THR A 274 5.03 8.65 -19.55
N PHE A 275 5.27 8.03 -18.40
CA PHE A 275 6.02 8.58 -17.27
C PHE A 275 7.20 7.66 -16.98
N ASN A 276 8.40 8.23 -16.87
CA ASN A 276 9.59 7.53 -16.40
C ASN A 276 10.16 8.38 -15.26
N ILE A 277 9.88 8.00 -14.02
CA ILE A 277 10.22 8.79 -12.83
C ILE A 277 11.29 8.04 -12.06
N GLN A 278 12.42 8.71 -11.82
CA GLN A 278 13.39 8.34 -10.81
C GLN A 278 13.45 9.48 -9.79
N SER A 279 13.12 9.18 -8.54
CA SER A 279 13.12 10.13 -7.42
C SER A 279 13.93 9.59 -6.25
N GLY A 280 14.52 10.50 -5.47
CA GLY A 280 15.05 10.15 -4.14
C GLY A 280 13.91 9.94 -3.14
N SER A 281 12.91 10.83 -3.19
CA SER A 281 11.69 10.77 -2.37
C SER A 281 10.50 10.21 -3.18
N ASP A 282 9.28 10.71 -3.00
CA ASP A 282 8.05 10.12 -3.54
C ASP A 282 7.96 10.24 -5.08
N GLY A 283 7.36 9.23 -5.72
CA GLY A 283 7.23 9.21 -7.18
C GLY A 283 6.20 10.23 -7.68
N ILE A 284 5.03 10.20 -7.06
CA ILE A 284 3.96 11.20 -7.21
C ILE A 284 3.31 11.41 -5.83
N GLN A 285 3.47 12.60 -5.23
CA GLN A 285 2.76 13.02 -4.02
C GLN A 285 1.62 14.00 -4.35
N ALA A 286 0.42 13.70 -3.86
CA ALA A 286 -0.65 14.67 -3.67
C ALA A 286 -0.85 14.94 -2.17
N GLU A 287 -0.98 16.21 -1.79
CA GLU A 287 -1.36 16.61 -0.42
C GLU A 287 -2.80 16.22 -0.10
N THR A 288 -3.67 16.16 -1.12
CA THR A 288 -5.04 15.65 -1.01
C THR A 288 -5.24 14.41 -1.87
N ALA A 289 -5.85 14.52 -3.04
CA ALA A 289 -6.22 13.38 -3.88
C ALA A 289 -5.23 13.11 -5.02
N LEU A 290 -4.95 11.82 -5.29
CA LEU A 290 -4.19 11.37 -6.46
C LEU A 290 -5.12 10.57 -7.37
N VAL A 291 -5.42 11.07 -8.57
CA VAL A 291 -6.32 10.42 -9.54
C VAL A 291 -5.58 10.10 -10.83
N THR A 292 -5.59 8.83 -11.24
CA THR A 292 -4.99 8.38 -12.51
C THR A 292 -6.01 7.60 -13.35
N ASP A 293 -6.45 8.19 -14.48
CA ASP A 293 -7.39 7.54 -15.41
C ASP A 293 -6.69 6.58 -16.40
N GLY A 294 -5.38 6.68 -16.52
CA GLY A 294 -4.59 5.84 -17.40
C GLY A 294 -3.17 6.36 -17.64
N GLY A 295 -2.48 5.72 -18.57
CA GLY A 295 -1.09 6.00 -18.94
C GLY A 295 -0.17 4.80 -18.74
N THR A 296 1.12 5.01 -18.98
CA THR A 296 2.18 4.05 -18.69
C THR A 296 3.17 4.69 -17.73
N PHE A 297 3.39 4.08 -16.57
CA PHE A 297 4.24 4.58 -15.51
C PHE A 297 5.37 3.59 -15.22
N ASN A 298 6.61 4.06 -15.31
CA ASN A 298 7.79 3.36 -14.81
C ASN A 298 8.35 4.24 -13.68
N ILE A 299 8.29 3.77 -12.43
CA ILE A 299 8.63 4.57 -11.24
C ILE A 299 9.66 3.83 -10.39
N VAL A 300 10.72 4.53 -10.00
CA VAL A 300 11.73 4.07 -9.04
C VAL A 300 11.97 5.16 -8.00
N THR A 301 11.68 4.87 -6.73
CA THR A 301 11.76 5.81 -5.59
C THR A 301 12.76 5.31 -4.54
N GLY A 302 13.53 6.20 -3.90
CA GLY A 302 14.58 5.81 -2.93
C GLY A 302 15.64 4.86 -3.50
N GLY A 303 15.80 4.82 -4.83
CA GLY A 303 16.62 3.82 -5.53
C GLY A 303 16.02 2.41 -5.62
N GLY A 304 14.82 2.19 -5.07
CA GLY A 304 14.05 0.96 -5.13
C GLY A 304 14.13 0.06 -3.90
N SER A 305 13.29 -0.98 -3.89
CA SER A 305 13.00 -1.96 -2.83
C SER A 305 14.17 -2.79 -2.31
N ALA A 306 15.33 -2.68 -2.98
CA ALA A 306 16.61 -3.24 -2.54
C ALA A 306 17.37 -2.36 -1.54
N ASN A 307 16.89 -1.12 -1.30
CA ASN A 307 17.47 -0.15 -0.36
C ASN A 307 16.58 0.06 0.88
N ALA A 308 15.44 -0.64 0.96
CA ALA A 308 14.53 -0.59 2.10
C ALA A 308 15.26 -1.00 3.39
N PRO A 309 14.93 -0.40 4.55
CA PRO A 309 15.48 -0.84 5.83
C PRO A 309 15.10 -2.29 6.13
N GLU A 310 15.98 -3.04 6.80
CA GLU A 310 15.64 -4.37 7.29
C GLU A 310 14.55 -4.24 8.38
N LYS A 311 13.32 -4.62 8.03
CA LYS A 311 12.23 -4.81 8.99
C LYS A 311 12.60 -5.97 9.94
N VAL A 312 12.46 -5.74 11.24
CA VAL A 312 12.84 -6.69 12.29
C VAL A 312 11.60 -7.09 13.06
N GLU A 313 11.24 -8.37 13.06
CA GLU A 313 10.18 -8.91 13.92
C GLU A 313 10.47 -8.60 15.40
N GLU A 314 9.64 -7.76 16.02
CA GLU A 314 9.48 -7.73 17.48
C GLU A 314 8.75 -9.02 17.89
N GLY A 315 9.50 -10.13 17.99
CA GLY A 315 8.96 -11.47 18.23
C GLY A 315 8.06 -11.55 19.48
N PRO A 316 7.18 -12.57 19.58
CA PRO A 316 5.82 -12.50 20.18
C PRO A 316 5.69 -12.35 21.71
N PHE A 317 6.52 -11.51 22.33
CA PHE A 317 6.49 -11.13 23.75
C PHE A 317 6.81 -9.63 23.95
N GLY A 318 6.19 -8.77 23.13
CA GLY A 318 6.33 -7.32 23.24
C GLY A 318 6.01 -6.76 24.63
N GLY A 319 6.74 -5.72 25.04
CA GLY A 319 6.28 -4.78 26.09
C GLY A 319 6.23 -5.25 27.56
N GLY A 320 7.02 -6.24 27.99
CA GLY A 320 6.80 -6.90 29.31
C GLY A 320 7.99 -7.16 30.27
N GLY A 321 9.17 -6.53 30.11
CA GLY A 321 10.41 -7.01 30.75
C GLY A 321 11.21 -6.04 31.64
N GLY A 322 10.88 -5.94 32.93
CA GLY A 322 11.77 -5.28 33.92
C GLY A 322 13.11 -6.01 34.06
N GLY A 323 14.23 -5.29 33.91
CA GLY A 323 15.53 -5.86 33.54
C GLY A 323 16.11 -6.97 34.42
N TRP A 324 16.60 -8.04 33.76
CA TRP A 324 17.46 -9.07 34.33
C TRP A 324 18.72 -9.24 33.47
N GLY A 325 19.88 -8.89 34.01
CA GLY A 325 21.15 -8.99 33.28
C GLY A 325 21.63 -10.44 33.11
N GLY A 326 21.82 -10.87 31.87
CA GLY A 326 22.49 -12.11 31.50
C GLY A 326 23.35 -11.88 30.26
N GLY A 327 24.66 -12.14 30.35
CA GLY A 327 25.62 -11.80 29.29
C GLY A 327 25.51 -12.70 28.05
N THR A 328 25.74 -12.11 26.88
CA THR A 328 25.77 -12.79 25.57
C THR A 328 26.85 -13.88 25.49
N PRO A 329 26.51 -15.13 25.14
CA PRO A 329 27.47 -16.10 24.66
C PRO A 329 27.71 -15.90 23.14
N PRO A 330 28.94 -15.67 22.66
CA PRO A 330 29.22 -15.62 21.23
C PRO A 330 29.09 -17.01 20.60
N THR A 331 28.55 -17.06 19.38
CA THR A 331 28.46 -18.25 18.54
C THR A 331 29.76 -18.51 17.74
N ASP A 332 29.83 -19.71 17.16
CA ASP A 332 30.86 -20.23 16.26
C ASP A 332 32.32 -20.31 16.78
N MET A 333 32.76 -21.56 17.01
CA MET A 333 34.14 -21.99 16.89
C MET A 333 34.16 -23.39 16.23
N GLY A 334 34.08 -23.44 14.90
CA GLY A 334 34.28 -24.68 14.13
C GLY A 334 35.58 -25.40 14.49
N THR A 335 35.54 -26.73 14.58
CA THR A 335 36.66 -27.56 15.09
C THR A 335 37.67 -27.96 14.01
N PRO A 336 38.96 -27.57 14.14
CA PRO A 336 40.03 -28.11 13.31
C PRO A 336 40.66 -29.38 13.96
N PRO A 337 41.10 -30.38 13.16
CA PRO A 337 41.80 -31.55 13.67
C PRO A 337 43.31 -31.33 13.87
N ASP A 338 43.84 -31.92 14.95
CA ASP A 338 45.23 -32.37 15.20
C ASP A 338 46.45 -31.45 14.97
N GLY A 339 47.28 -31.28 16.03
CA GLY A 339 48.76 -31.29 15.85
C GLY A 339 49.62 -30.20 16.53
N GLU A 340 49.98 -30.40 17.81
CA GLU A 340 51.12 -29.81 18.56
C GLU A 340 51.27 -28.26 18.75
N PRO A 341 51.68 -27.78 19.94
CA PRO A 341 51.97 -26.36 20.22
C PRO A 341 53.49 -26.03 20.31
N PRO A 342 53.93 -24.83 19.86
CA PRO A 342 55.21 -24.21 20.26
C PRO A 342 55.05 -23.25 21.46
N ALA A 343 56.17 -22.74 21.99
CA ALA A 343 56.24 -22.03 23.27
C ALA A 343 56.79 -20.58 23.20
N ASP A 344 57.10 -20.04 24.38
CA ASP A 344 57.77 -18.75 24.71
C ASP A 344 56.99 -17.43 24.55
N MET A 345 56.59 -16.88 25.70
CA MET A 345 56.50 -15.42 25.92
C MET A 345 57.87 -14.84 26.29
N PRO A 346 58.16 -13.60 25.85
CA PRO A 346 58.97 -12.67 26.63
C PRO A 346 58.13 -11.48 27.12
N SER A 347 58.18 -11.19 28.43
CA SER A 347 57.71 -9.90 28.94
C SER A 347 58.81 -8.84 28.82
N ASN A 348 58.43 -7.55 28.78
CA ASN A 348 59.36 -6.47 29.10
C ASN A 348 58.63 -5.28 29.76
N ASN A 349 59.36 -4.48 30.54
CA ASN A 349 58.79 -3.49 31.45
C ASN A 349 59.64 -2.20 31.50
N GLY A 350 59.01 -1.05 31.22
CA GLY A 350 59.62 0.29 31.32
C GLY A 350 60.63 0.62 30.20
N THR A 351 61.04 1.87 29.98
CA THR A 351 60.87 3.12 30.75
C THR A 351 61.04 4.36 29.83
N ASN A 352 60.59 5.54 30.30
CA ASN A 352 61.16 6.91 30.17
C ASN A 352 61.96 7.35 28.91
N ALA A 353 61.91 8.61 28.45
CA ALA A 353 61.08 9.81 28.72
C ALA A 353 61.54 10.98 27.80
N ALA A 354 60.82 12.12 27.82
CA ALA A 354 61.27 13.52 27.68
C ALA A 354 60.48 14.39 26.66
N GLY A 355 60.26 15.67 27.02
CA GLY A 355 59.52 16.68 26.26
C GLY A 355 58.55 17.42 27.19
N ALA A 356 58.62 18.76 27.29
CA ALA A 356 58.03 19.46 28.45
C ALA A 356 57.41 20.84 28.17
N ALA A 357 56.18 21.01 28.68
CA ALA A 357 55.67 22.21 29.40
C ALA A 357 55.47 23.52 28.58
N PRO A 358 54.88 24.61 29.13
CA PRO A 358 54.37 24.80 30.51
C PRO A 358 53.00 25.54 30.68
N SER A 359 52.49 25.54 31.94
CA SER A 359 51.61 26.58 32.54
C SER A 359 50.16 26.68 32.01
N SER A 360 49.12 27.12 32.76
CA SER A 360 48.87 27.40 34.20
C SER A 360 47.33 27.33 34.43
N SER A 361 46.74 27.33 35.64
CA SER A 361 47.22 27.26 37.04
C SER A 361 46.09 26.75 37.96
N THR A 362 46.39 26.46 39.23
CA THR A 362 45.45 25.98 40.27
C THR A 362 44.66 27.09 40.96
N ASN A 363 43.43 26.78 41.41
CA ASN A 363 43.07 26.94 42.83
C ASN A 363 41.95 25.95 43.23
N ALA A 364 41.78 25.66 44.52
CA ALA A 364 40.85 24.63 45.02
C ALA A 364 39.95 25.11 46.16
N THR A 365 38.71 24.62 46.21
CA THR A 365 37.86 24.59 47.42
C THR A 365 36.87 23.42 47.31
N ALA A 366 36.62 22.73 48.42
CA ALA A 366 35.66 21.63 48.59
C ALA A 366 35.26 21.59 50.08
N PRO A 367 34.28 20.78 50.54
CA PRO A 367 33.36 19.92 49.78
C PRO A 367 31.86 20.13 50.12
N THR A 368 30.96 19.52 49.34
CA THR A 368 29.68 18.96 49.82
C THR A 368 29.26 17.83 48.90
N ASP A 369 28.97 16.65 49.44
CA ASP A 369 28.42 15.52 48.67
C ASP A 369 26.95 15.75 48.32
N SER A 370 26.61 15.55 47.04
CA SER A 370 25.24 15.28 46.60
C SER A 370 25.31 14.31 45.42
N ILE A 371 24.76 13.11 45.59
CA ILE A 371 24.66 12.12 44.51
C ILE A 371 23.71 12.69 43.47
N ALA A 372 24.22 12.92 42.26
CA ALA A 372 23.42 13.17 41.08
C ALA A 372 23.56 11.95 40.18
N ASP A 373 22.45 11.27 39.91
CA ASP A 373 22.41 10.21 38.92
C ASP A 373 22.57 10.84 37.54
N ALA A 374 23.48 10.30 36.73
CA ALA A 374 23.81 10.86 35.43
C ALA A 374 22.94 10.19 34.37
N ASP A 375 21.65 10.51 34.39
CA ASP A 375 20.70 10.14 33.34
C ASP A 375 21.06 10.87 32.03
N THR A 376 22.02 10.30 31.31
CA THR A 376 22.35 10.69 29.94
C THR A 376 21.29 10.12 29.02
N SER A 377 20.12 10.78 29.01
CA SER A 377 19.17 10.69 27.91
C SER A 377 19.83 11.24 26.65
N THR A 378 20.57 10.37 25.96
CA THR A 378 20.85 10.55 24.54
C THR A 378 19.52 10.38 23.82
N THR A 379 18.78 11.48 23.71
CA THR A 379 17.75 11.62 22.69
C THR A 379 18.46 11.38 21.36
N ALA A 380 18.31 10.18 20.81
CA ALA A 380 18.51 10.00 19.39
C ALA A 380 17.52 10.97 18.72
N ALA A 381 17.99 11.73 17.73
CA ALA A 381 17.04 12.19 16.74
C ALA A 381 16.54 10.92 16.06
N GLU A 382 15.24 10.67 16.14
CA GLU A 382 14.59 9.80 15.16
C GLU A 382 14.82 10.50 13.82
N GLU A 383 15.62 9.90 12.95
CA GLU A 383 15.80 10.40 11.59
C GLU A 383 14.50 10.06 10.85
N GLU A 384 13.60 11.06 10.77
CA GLU A 384 12.38 11.04 9.95
C GLU A 384 12.72 10.43 8.59
N THR A 385 12.27 9.19 8.36
CA THR A 385 12.65 8.43 7.17
C THR A 385 12.06 9.13 5.95
N THR A 386 12.91 9.46 4.98
CA THR A 386 12.47 10.10 3.73
C THR A 386 11.44 9.23 3.03
N SER A 387 10.19 9.70 3.01
CA SER A 387 9.09 9.09 2.25
C SER A 387 9.55 8.80 0.83
N ALA A 388 9.40 7.56 0.40
CA ALA A 388 9.84 7.11 -0.91
C ALA A 388 8.75 6.25 -1.57
N LYS A 389 7.48 6.63 -1.39
CA LYS A 389 6.30 5.96 -1.89
C LYS A 389 6.12 6.27 -3.38
N ALA A 390 5.79 5.27 -4.21
CA ALA A 390 5.73 5.51 -5.66
C ALA A 390 4.49 6.30 -6.09
N LEU A 391 3.34 6.08 -5.46
CA LEU A 391 2.11 6.85 -5.60
C LEU A 391 1.54 7.12 -4.20
N LYS A 392 1.37 8.39 -3.84
CA LYS A 392 1.00 8.82 -2.48
C LYS A 392 -0.07 9.93 -2.49
N ALA A 393 -1.04 9.83 -1.58
CA ALA A 393 -2.07 10.83 -1.38
C ALA A 393 -2.39 11.05 0.12
N GLY A 394 -2.42 12.31 0.56
CA GLY A 394 -2.85 12.68 1.92
C GLY A 394 -4.35 12.53 2.19
N ALA A 395 -5.14 12.19 1.16
CA ALA A 395 -6.54 11.77 1.26
C ALA A 395 -6.77 10.49 0.44
N ASP A 396 -7.42 10.58 -0.73
CA ASP A 396 -7.81 9.42 -1.55
C ASP A 396 -6.92 9.23 -2.79
N LEU A 397 -6.45 8.00 -3.00
CA LEU A 397 -5.71 7.56 -4.20
C LEU A 397 -6.65 6.71 -5.07
N THR A 398 -6.98 7.20 -6.27
CA THR A 398 -7.84 6.50 -7.23
C THR A 398 -7.10 6.16 -8.52
N VAL A 399 -7.06 4.87 -8.88
CA VAL A 399 -6.62 4.39 -10.19
C VAL A 399 -7.82 3.86 -10.97
N ASN A 400 -8.09 4.41 -12.14
CA ASN A 400 -9.17 3.98 -13.03
C ASN A 400 -8.68 3.21 -14.28
N GLY A 401 -7.38 3.01 -14.41
CA GLY A 401 -6.75 2.28 -15.50
C GLY A 401 -5.26 2.60 -15.63
N GLY A 402 -4.58 1.97 -16.59
CA GLY A 402 -3.18 2.26 -16.93
C GLY A 402 -2.26 1.04 -16.84
N THR A 403 -0.96 1.28 -16.85
CA THR A 403 0.06 0.25 -16.65
C THR A 403 1.21 0.81 -15.82
N TYR A 404 1.53 0.14 -14.72
CA TYR A 404 2.46 0.58 -13.68
C TYR A 404 3.55 -0.48 -13.52
N THR A 405 4.80 -0.07 -13.67
CA THR A 405 5.99 -0.84 -13.29
C THR A 405 6.68 -0.05 -12.20
N ILE A 406 6.61 -0.55 -10.97
CA ILE A 406 7.03 0.17 -9.77
C ILE A 406 8.10 -0.66 -9.06
N ASN A 407 9.19 -0.01 -8.67
CA ASN A 407 10.15 -0.55 -7.72
C ASN A 407 10.48 0.54 -6.69
N SER A 408 9.88 0.44 -5.49
CA SER A 408 9.89 1.51 -4.48
C SER A 408 10.67 1.11 -3.23
N MET A 409 11.40 2.05 -2.61
CA MET A 409 12.10 1.79 -1.34
C MET A 409 11.14 1.69 -0.13
N ASP A 410 10.00 2.33 -0.28
CA ASP A 410 8.85 2.42 0.65
C ASP A 410 7.62 1.88 -0.13
N ASP A 411 6.37 2.13 0.29
CA ASP A 411 5.18 1.54 -0.36
C ASP A 411 5.06 1.86 -1.87
N SER A 412 4.44 0.95 -2.62
CA SER A 412 4.16 1.22 -4.04
C SER A 412 2.92 2.08 -4.25
N LEU A 413 1.85 1.86 -3.49
CA LEU A 413 0.67 2.72 -3.42
C LEU A 413 0.35 2.97 -1.95
N HIS A 414 0.22 4.24 -1.53
CA HIS A 414 -0.11 4.62 -0.16
C HIS A 414 -1.15 5.75 -0.15
N SER A 415 -2.10 5.71 0.78
CA SER A 415 -3.08 6.78 0.96
C SER A 415 -3.54 6.90 2.40
N ASN A 416 -3.46 8.10 2.98
CA ASN A 416 -3.85 8.41 4.37
C ASN A 416 -5.37 8.34 4.65
N ASN A 417 -6.11 7.64 3.79
CA ASN A 417 -7.55 7.40 3.85
C ASN A 417 -7.85 6.17 2.95
N ASN A 418 -8.22 6.37 1.68
CA ASN A 418 -8.65 5.26 0.80
C ASN A 418 -7.75 5.06 -0.43
N VAL A 419 -7.44 3.81 -0.77
CA VAL A 419 -6.93 3.41 -2.09
C VAL A 419 -8.04 2.70 -2.87
N ILE A 420 -8.31 3.17 -4.09
CA ILE A 420 -9.34 2.61 -4.98
C ILE A 420 -8.72 2.24 -6.33
N VAL A 421 -8.63 0.93 -6.63
CA VAL A 421 -8.13 0.41 -7.92
C VAL A 421 -9.31 -0.17 -8.71
N ASN A 422 -9.77 0.56 -9.73
CA ASN A 422 -10.93 0.16 -10.53
C ASN A 422 -10.57 -0.69 -11.76
N ASP A 423 -9.41 -0.43 -12.37
CA ASP A 423 -8.79 -1.23 -13.42
C ASP A 423 -7.31 -0.85 -13.52
N GLY A 424 -6.51 -1.60 -14.26
CA GLY A 424 -5.10 -1.31 -14.54
C GLY A 424 -4.26 -2.57 -14.58
N LYS A 425 -2.98 -2.40 -14.91
CA LYS A 425 -1.97 -3.46 -14.78
C LYS A 425 -0.80 -2.99 -13.93
N PHE A 426 -0.49 -3.72 -12.86
CA PHE A 426 0.60 -3.40 -11.94
C PHE A 426 1.65 -4.51 -11.92
N SER A 427 2.91 -4.12 -11.84
CA SER A 427 4.07 -4.95 -11.58
C SER A 427 4.88 -4.24 -10.51
N ILE A 428 4.78 -4.72 -9.27
CA ILE A 428 5.26 -4.08 -8.05
C ILE A 428 6.40 -4.89 -7.43
N GLU A 429 7.50 -4.21 -7.13
CA GLU A 429 8.55 -4.66 -6.22
C GLU A 429 8.67 -3.60 -5.11
N SER A 430 7.93 -3.77 -4.01
CA SER A 430 7.91 -2.82 -2.90
C SER A 430 9.01 -3.10 -1.87
N GLY A 431 9.51 -2.04 -1.27
CA GLY A 431 10.48 -2.05 -0.18
C GLY A 431 9.80 -2.31 1.14
N ASP A 432 8.71 -1.59 1.33
CA ASP A 432 7.69 -1.79 2.34
C ASP A 432 6.43 -2.40 1.67
N ASP A 433 5.24 -1.83 1.80
CA ASP A 433 4.00 -2.55 1.49
C ASP A 433 3.57 -2.47 0.02
N GLY A 434 2.86 -3.49 -0.45
CA GLY A 434 2.43 -3.59 -1.85
C GLY A 434 1.39 -2.53 -2.20
N ILE A 435 0.33 -2.45 -1.40
CA ILE A 435 -0.69 -1.40 -1.43
C ILE A 435 -1.18 -1.17 0.01
N HIS A 436 -1.00 0.04 0.53
CA HIS A 436 -1.37 0.46 1.89
C HIS A 436 -2.49 1.52 1.85
N ALA A 437 -3.49 1.42 2.72
CA ALA A 437 -4.50 2.45 2.94
C ALA A 437 -4.96 2.50 4.41
N ASP A 438 -4.70 3.60 5.11
CA ASP A 438 -4.99 3.76 6.55
C ASP A 438 -6.45 3.37 6.92
N GLN A 439 -7.40 3.59 6.01
CA GLN A 439 -8.83 3.34 6.23
C GLN A 439 -9.40 2.24 5.34
N ALA A 440 -9.30 2.34 4.01
CA ALA A 440 -9.89 1.34 3.13
C ALA A 440 -9.19 1.14 1.77
N LEU A 441 -8.92 -0.12 1.45
CA LEU A 441 -8.39 -0.58 0.17
C LEU A 441 -9.50 -1.29 -0.63
N THR A 442 -9.93 -0.71 -1.74
CA THR A 442 -10.95 -1.30 -2.64
C THR A 442 -10.37 -1.62 -4.02
N ILE A 443 -10.43 -2.89 -4.42
CA ILE A 443 -10.00 -3.39 -5.73
C ILE A 443 -11.24 -3.88 -6.50
N ASN A 444 -11.65 -3.13 -7.53
CA ASN A 444 -12.80 -3.45 -8.38
C ASN A 444 -12.41 -4.07 -9.74
N GLY A 445 -11.13 -4.27 -10.00
CA GLY A 445 -10.66 -4.86 -11.26
C GLY A 445 -9.15 -4.78 -11.48
N GLY A 446 -8.73 -5.13 -12.70
CA GLY A 446 -7.35 -5.06 -13.16
C GLY A 446 -6.53 -6.33 -12.99
N THR A 447 -5.21 -6.20 -13.13
CA THR A 447 -4.22 -7.27 -12.92
C THR A 447 -3.08 -6.72 -12.08
N ILE A 448 -2.97 -7.19 -10.84
CA ILE A 448 -2.00 -6.72 -9.86
C ILE A 448 -1.02 -7.85 -9.57
N THR A 449 0.28 -7.61 -9.73
CA THR A 449 1.33 -8.56 -9.33
C THR A 449 2.32 -7.84 -8.41
N ILE A 450 2.29 -8.19 -7.13
CA ILE A 450 3.22 -7.75 -6.09
C ILE A 450 4.25 -8.88 -5.95
N ALA A 451 5.40 -8.72 -6.61
CA ALA A 451 6.46 -9.73 -6.68
C ALA A 451 7.39 -9.72 -5.45
N LYS A 452 7.38 -8.61 -4.72
CA LYS A 452 8.00 -8.40 -3.40
C LYS A 452 7.23 -7.30 -2.68
N SER A 453 7.03 -7.45 -1.38
CA SER A 453 6.72 -6.39 -0.42
C SER A 453 7.06 -6.87 1.01
N TYR A 454 6.94 -5.98 2.01
CA TYR A 454 6.88 -6.41 3.41
C TYR A 454 5.53 -7.10 3.66
N GLU A 455 4.43 -6.35 3.68
CA GLU A 455 3.06 -6.86 3.58
C GLU A 455 2.48 -6.69 2.17
N GLY A 456 1.51 -7.53 1.80
CA GLY A 456 0.94 -7.54 0.45
C GLY A 456 -0.09 -6.43 0.19
N LEU A 457 -1.20 -6.49 0.91
CA LEU A 457 -2.33 -5.56 0.84
C LEU A 457 -2.73 -5.21 2.27
N GLU A 458 -2.72 -3.93 2.63
CA GLU A 458 -3.00 -3.46 4.00
C GLU A 458 -4.13 -2.43 4.03
N GLY A 459 -4.94 -2.48 5.09
CA GLY A 459 -5.86 -1.40 5.46
C GLY A 459 -7.02 -1.87 6.33
N ALA A 460 -7.62 -0.94 7.09
CA ALA A 460 -8.63 -1.30 8.09
C ALA A 460 -9.91 -1.92 7.50
N ILE A 461 -10.26 -1.61 6.25
CA ILE A 461 -11.18 -2.41 5.44
C ILE A 461 -10.53 -2.75 4.09
N ILE A 462 -10.39 -4.04 3.78
CA ILE A 462 -9.94 -4.49 2.46
C ILE A 462 -11.13 -5.09 1.71
N THR A 463 -11.35 -4.69 0.46
CA THR A 463 -12.45 -5.18 -0.38
C THR A 463 -11.98 -5.53 -1.79
N LEU A 464 -12.03 -6.81 -2.15
CA LEU A 464 -11.78 -7.32 -3.50
C LEU A 464 -13.10 -7.69 -4.17
N ASN A 465 -13.53 -6.89 -5.15
CA ASN A 465 -14.77 -7.10 -5.90
C ASN A 465 -14.55 -7.82 -7.25
N ASP A 466 -13.46 -7.54 -7.95
CA ASP A 466 -13.02 -8.28 -9.15
C ASP A 466 -11.52 -8.01 -9.42
N GLY A 467 -10.93 -8.71 -10.40
CA GLY A 467 -9.54 -8.56 -10.83
C GLY A 467 -8.72 -9.84 -10.64
N ASN A 468 -7.44 -9.79 -11.00
CA ASN A 468 -6.48 -10.86 -10.75
C ASN A 468 -5.30 -10.31 -9.95
N VAL A 469 -5.21 -10.70 -8.68
CA VAL A 469 -4.20 -10.24 -7.72
C VAL A 469 -3.27 -11.40 -7.36
N ASP A 470 -1.96 -11.20 -7.48
CA ASP A 470 -0.90 -12.16 -7.17
C ASP A 470 0.13 -11.50 -6.24
N VAL A 471 0.35 -12.08 -5.06
CA VAL A 471 1.08 -11.46 -3.93
C VAL A 471 2.18 -12.38 -3.41
N THR A 472 3.40 -11.88 -3.36
CA THR A 472 4.51 -12.46 -2.59
C THR A 472 5.05 -11.42 -1.59
N ALA A 473 4.63 -11.57 -0.34
CA ALA A 473 5.04 -10.77 0.81
C ALA A 473 6.11 -11.49 1.64
N SER A 474 6.96 -10.75 2.35
CA SER A 474 7.90 -11.35 3.32
C SER A 474 7.26 -11.58 4.68
N ASP A 475 6.30 -10.75 5.06
CA ASP A 475 5.40 -10.95 6.19
C ASP A 475 4.01 -11.31 5.64
N ASP A 476 2.96 -10.57 6.00
CA ASP A 476 1.56 -10.91 5.72
C ASP A 476 1.14 -10.69 4.26
N GLY A 477 0.33 -11.62 3.73
CA GLY A 477 -0.17 -11.56 2.36
C GLY A 477 -1.30 -10.55 2.17
N VAL A 478 -2.17 -10.44 3.18
CA VAL A 478 -3.27 -9.48 3.27
C VAL A 478 -3.47 -9.20 4.77
N ASN A 479 -3.32 -7.96 5.19
CA ASN A 479 -3.47 -7.53 6.58
C ASN A 479 -4.67 -6.56 6.68
N ALA A 480 -5.82 -7.09 7.11
CA ALA A 480 -7.00 -6.26 7.37
C ALA A 480 -7.03 -5.82 8.85
N SER A 481 -6.19 -4.83 9.20
CA SER A 481 -6.05 -4.24 10.53
C SER A 481 -6.02 -2.70 10.51
N GLY A 482 -6.14 -2.08 11.69
CA GLY A 482 -6.17 -0.62 11.89
C GLY A 482 -7.44 -0.11 12.57
N GLU A 483 -7.37 1.07 13.20
CA GLU A 483 -8.53 1.73 13.79
C GLU A 483 -9.34 2.47 12.72
N ILE A 484 -10.50 1.94 12.31
CA ILE A 484 -11.39 2.66 11.37
C ILE A 484 -11.91 3.94 12.05
N THR A 485 -11.35 5.08 11.68
CA THR A 485 -11.89 6.38 12.07
C THR A 485 -13.19 6.66 11.29
N ALA A 486 -14.18 7.28 11.95
CA ALA A 486 -15.45 7.61 11.30
C ALA A 486 -15.28 8.88 10.44
N THR A 487 -15.30 8.72 9.11
CA THR A 487 -15.22 9.85 8.17
C THR A 487 -16.49 10.71 8.22
N ASP A 488 -16.39 12.00 7.84
CA ASP A 488 -17.51 12.96 7.88
C ASP A 488 -18.76 12.52 7.07
N ALA A 489 -18.61 11.56 6.15
CA ALA A 489 -19.73 10.95 5.43
C ALA A 489 -20.72 10.24 6.38
N ASP A 490 -20.22 9.51 7.39
CA ASP A 490 -21.07 8.75 8.32
C ASP A 490 -21.66 9.67 9.42
N ALA A 491 -20.95 10.73 9.80
CA ALA A 491 -21.49 11.77 10.69
C ALA A 491 -22.78 12.41 10.15
N ASN A 492 -22.89 12.58 8.83
CA ASN A 492 -24.09 13.09 8.17
C ASN A 492 -25.23 12.05 8.09
N ALA A 493 -24.91 10.76 8.06
CA ALA A 493 -25.91 9.70 8.19
C ALA A 493 -26.53 9.68 9.59
N ALA A 494 -25.69 9.69 10.63
CA ALA A 494 -26.09 9.73 12.04
C ALA A 494 -27.00 10.93 12.37
N ALA A 495 -26.72 12.10 11.77
CA ALA A 495 -27.50 13.32 11.96
C ALA A 495 -28.98 13.24 11.51
N THR A 496 -29.38 12.21 10.76
CA THR A 496 -30.77 12.03 10.29
C THR A 496 -31.62 11.09 11.15
N ALA A 497 -31.06 10.51 12.22
CA ALA A 497 -31.71 9.50 13.03
C ALA A 497 -32.48 10.01 14.28
N GLU A 498 -32.34 11.28 14.69
CA GLU A 498 -33.02 11.84 15.88
C GLU A 498 -33.76 13.19 15.66
N ASP A 499 -35.02 13.13 15.16
CA ASP A 499 -36.13 13.86 15.83
C ASP A 499 -37.42 13.03 15.74
N GLY A 500 -37.55 12.13 16.72
CA GLY A 500 -38.73 11.31 16.97
C GLY A 500 -39.67 11.91 18.03
N THR A 501 -40.05 13.19 17.89
CA THR A 501 -41.07 13.94 18.67
C THR A 501 -40.62 14.63 19.97
N LYS A 502 -40.76 15.97 19.99
CA LYS A 502 -41.66 16.63 20.96
C LYS A 502 -42.17 18.01 20.60
N ALA A 503 -43.45 18.21 20.92
CA ALA A 503 -44.27 19.37 20.61
C ALA A 503 -43.70 20.75 21.00
N ALA A 504 -43.75 21.64 20.01
CA ALA A 504 -43.95 23.08 20.07
C ALA A 504 -44.11 23.77 21.44
N ASN A 505 -43.31 24.81 21.66
CA ASN A 505 -43.79 26.06 22.26
C ASN A 505 -43.20 27.26 21.50
N THR A 506 -43.97 28.33 21.38
CA THR A 506 -43.59 29.57 20.69
C THR A 506 -43.31 30.69 21.69
N ASP A 507 -42.15 31.34 21.59
CA ASP A 507 -42.11 32.80 21.75
C ASP A 507 -40.98 33.42 20.92
N THR A 508 -41.13 34.71 20.64
CA THR A 508 -40.22 35.55 19.86
C THR A 508 -39.33 36.40 20.77
N THR A 509 -38.09 36.65 20.36
CA THR A 509 -37.57 38.03 20.26
C THR A 509 -36.24 38.07 19.51
N ALA A 510 -36.00 39.16 18.79
CA ALA A 510 -34.72 39.46 18.15
C ALA A 510 -34.22 40.82 18.63
N VAL A 511 -32.92 40.94 18.89
CA VAL A 511 -32.17 42.21 18.91
C VAL A 511 -30.79 41.97 18.28
N SER A 512 -30.33 42.94 17.48
CA SER A 512 -29.10 42.88 16.69
C SER A 512 -27.91 43.60 17.38
N ASN A 513 -26.79 43.68 16.65
CA ASN A 513 -25.70 44.66 16.78
C ASN A 513 -24.62 44.47 17.88
N THR A 514 -23.37 45.00 17.73
CA THR A 514 -22.50 45.28 16.56
C THR A 514 -21.15 45.88 17.04
N SER A 515 -20.07 45.63 16.28
CA SER A 515 -18.78 46.38 16.17
C SER A 515 -17.76 46.51 17.33
N VAL A 516 -16.50 46.14 17.02
CA VAL A 516 -15.25 46.96 17.06
C VAL A 516 -14.80 47.53 18.44
N THR A 517 -13.55 47.34 18.90
CA THR A 517 -12.36 48.14 18.50
C THR A 517 -11.01 47.49 18.88
N GLU A 518 -9.96 47.91 18.16
CA GLU A 518 -8.49 47.77 18.38
C GLU A 518 -8.05 48.09 19.84
N THR A 519 -6.82 47.89 20.34
CA THR A 519 -5.43 47.64 19.83
C THR A 519 -4.66 46.81 20.92
N THR A 520 -3.40 46.37 20.88
CA THR A 520 -2.16 46.59 20.07
C THR A 520 -1.43 45.25 19.80
N GLY A 521 -0.42 45.20 18.90
CA GLY A 521 0.41 44.00 18.65
C GLY A 521 1.84 44.02 19.21
N THR A 522 2.45 42.83 19.33
CA THR A 522 3.89 42.55 19.53
C THR A 522 4.25 41.22 18.88
N THR A 523 5.45 41.13 18.29
CA THR A 523 6.02 39.91 17.70
C THR A 523 6.48 38.89 18.74
N SER A 524 6.23 37.60 18.51
CA SER A 524 7.15 36.51 18.91
C SER A 524 6.88 35.24 18.08
N THR A 525 7.86 34.33 18.11
CA THR A 525 7.90 32.98 17.52
C THR A 525 7.18 31.94 18.40
N THR A 526 7.47 30.65 18.16
CA THR A 526 6.97 29.41 18.81
C THR A 526 5.51 29.08 18.48
N ASP A 527 5.16 27.93 17.86
CA ASP A 527 5.53 26.52 18.12
C ASP A 527 5.17 26.07 19.54
N GLN A 528 4.08 25.29 19.65
CA GLN A 528 3.96 24.14 20.55
C GLN A 528 2.80 23.23 20.12
N SER A 529 3.02 21.93 20.29
CA SER A 529 2.01 20.87 20.28
C SER A 529 0.90 21.08 21.33
N ASN A 530 -0.30 20.54 21.07
CA ASN A 530 -1.42 20.58 22.01
C ASN A 530 -1.74 19.20 22.59
N GLN A 531 -1.02 18.83 23.65
CA GLN A 531 -1.30 17.64 24.45
C GLN A 531 -2.58 17.84 25.27
N SER A 532 -3.71 17.33 24.78
CA SER A 532 -5.00 17.46 25.47
C SER A 532 -5.01 16.67 26.78
N THR A 533 -5.36 17.35 27.87
CA THR A 533 -5.58 16.72 29.19
C THR A 533 -6.98 17.07 29.68
N ASP A 534 -7.85 16.07 29.81
CA ASP A 534 -9.06 16.17 30.65
C ASP A 534 -8.92 15.26 31.88
N THR A 535 -9.27 15.80 33.04
CA THR A 535 -9.25 15.13 34.33
C THR A 535 -10.58 15.34 35.03
N ASN A 536 -11.56 14.48 34.74
CA ASN A 536 -12.85 14.51 35.44
C ASN A 536 -13.03 13.28 36.34
N SER A 537 -12.65 13.43 37.61
CA SER A 537 -12.70 12.35 38.59
C SER A 537 -14.07 12.24 39.28
N ASN A 538 -14.66 11.05 39.37
CA ASN A 538 -15.68 10.79 40.40
C ASN A 538 -15.77 9.33 40.90
N THR A 539 -15.30 9.12 42.13
CA THR A 539 -15.72 8.09 43.11
C THR A 539 -15.80 6.60 42.68
N ARG A 540 -14.66 5.90 42.82
CA ARG A 540 -14.43 4.46 43.09
C ARG A 540 -14.83 3.92 44.50
N PRO A 541 -15.93 3.18 44.78
CA PRO A 541 -16.01 2.36 45.99
C PRO A 541 -15.10 1.12 45.87
N GLN A 542 -14.38 0.76 46.93
CA GLN A 542 -13.33 -0.25 46.90
C GLN A 542 -13.80 -1.61 47.45
N GLY A 543 -13.69 -2.69 46.63
CA GLY A 543 -13.75 -4.07 47.14
C GLY A 543 -14.23 -5.12 46.13
N GLY A 544 -13.39 -6.13 45.86
CA GLY A 544 -13.83 -7.40 45.27
C GLY A 544 -12.93 -8.00 44.16
N GLY A 545 -11.96 -8.83 44.54
CA GLY A 545 -11.31 -9.84 43.68
C GLY A 545 -10.27 -9.35 42.65
N PRO A 546 -9.22 -10.15 42.37
CA PRO A 546 -8.47 -10.03 41.11
C PRO A 546 -9.34 -10.60 39.97
N GLY A 547 -9.61 -9.79 38.96
CA GLY A 547 -10.32 -10.25 37.76
C GLY A 547 -9.41 -11.09 36.86
N GLY A 548 -10.02 -11.99 36.07
CA GLY A 548 -9.44 -12.29 34.77
C GLY A 548 -9.57 -11.05 33.89
N MET A 549 -8.67 -10.88 32.92
CA MET A 549 -8.87 -9.90 31.85
C MET A 549 -10.21 -10.21 31.15
N PRO A 550 -11.06 -9.20 30.86
CA PRO A 550 -12.01 -9.32 29.76
C PRO A 550 -11.22 -9.70 28.50
N GLY A 551 -11.79 -10.54 27.64
CA GLY A 551 -11.21 -10.69 26.31
C GLY A 551 -11.28 -9.36 25.57
N GLU A 552 -10.27 -9.09 24.75
CA GLU A 552 -10.40 -8.15 23.64
C GLU A 552 -11.71 -8.46 22.89
N SER A 553 -12.37 -7.43 22.39
CA SER A 553 -13.40 -7.63 21.38
C SER A 553 -12.73 -7.43 20.04
N ALA A 554 -12.85 -8.41 19.14
CA ALA A 554 -12.34 -8.33 17.77
C ALA A 554 -12.61 -6.93 17.18
N SER A 555 -11.65 -6.40 16.43
CA SER A 555 -11.70 -5.05 15.91
C SER A 555 -12.88 -4.88 14.94
N ASN A 556 -13.13 -3.64 14.53
CA ASN A 556 -14.06 -3.33 13.46
C ASN A 556 -13.46 -3.54 12.05
N SER A 557 -12.23 -4.04 11.93
CA SER A 557 -11.55 -4.29 10.65
C SER A 557 -12.23 -5.43 9.87
N GLU A 558 -12.30 -5.34 8.54
CA GLU A 558 -13.01 -6.33 7.72
C GLU A 558 -12.31 -6.62 6.39
N LEU A 559 -12.19 -7.90 6.02
CA LEU A 559 -11.74 -8.35 4.70
C LEU A 559 -12.92 -8.91 3.89
N HIS A 560 -13.27 -8.26 2.79
CA HIS A 560 -14.38 -8.65 1.90
C HIS A 560 -13.86 -9.18 0.56
N ILE A 561 -14.26 -10.41 0.18
CA ILE A 561 -13.90 -11.06 -1.08
C ILE A 561 -15.18 -11.41 -1.84
N ASN A 562 -15.51 -10.59 -2.83
CA ASN A 562 -16.77 -10.65 -3.59
C ASN A 562 -16.60 -11.12 -5.04
N GLY A 563 -15.37 -11.37 -5.48
CA GLY A 563 -15.07 -11.81 -6.85
C GLY A 563 -13.58 -11.90 -7.14
N GLY A 564 -13.23 -11.95 -8.43
CA GLY A 564 -11.85 -12.00 -8.90
C GLY A 564 -11.07 -13.27 -8.54
N SER A 565 -9.75 -13.18 -8.64
CA SER A 565 -8.79 -14.16 -8.12
C SER A 565 -7.71 -13.50 -7.28
N LEU A 566 -7.40 -14.12 -6.14
CA LEU A 566 -6.36 -13.70 -5.19
C LEU A 566 -5.43 -14.88 -4.91
N THR A 567 -4.20 -14.78 -5.38
CA THR A 567 -3.11 -15.71 -5.09
C THR A 567 -2.16 -15.06 -4.08
N VAL A 568 -1.88 -15.75 -2.98
CA VAL A 568 -1.01 -15.29 -1.89
C VAL A 568 0.12 -16.29 -1.61
N ASN A 569 1.29 -15.74 -1.32
CA ASN A 569 2.51 -16.45 -0.96
C ASN A 569 3.23 -15.76 0.23
N ALA A 570 2.54 -15.62 1.36
CA ALA A 570 2.97 -14.89 2.56
C ALA A 570 4.07 -15.60 3.38
N GLY A 571 5.01 -14.85 3.95
CA GLY A 571 6.01 -15.37 4.88
C GLY A 571 5.47 -15.45 6.31
N GLY A 572 4.75 -14.41 6.71
CA GLY A 572 3.80 -14.35 7.82
C GLY A 572 2.41 -14.86 7.39
N ASP A 573 1.37 -14.24 7.91
CA ASP A 573 -0.02 -14.69 7.78
C ASP A 573 -0.58 -14.63 6.37
N GLY A 574 -1.37 -15.65 6.02
CA GLY A 574 -1.86 -15.85 4.67
C GLY A 574 -2.95 -14.85 4.27
N LEU A 575 -4.00 -14.81 5.08
CA LEU A 575 -4.95 -13.69 5.16
C LEU A 575 -5.10 -13.43 6.66
N ASP A 576 -4.70 -12.27 7.15
CA ASP A 576 -5.05 -11.80 8.49
C ASP A 576 -6.30 -10.90 8.45
N SER A 577 -7.06 -10.95 9.53
CA SER A 577 -7.87 -9.81 9.93
C SER A 577 -8.07 -9.77 11.44
N ASN A 578 -7.67 -8.66 12.04
CA ASN A 578 -7.99 -8.33 13.43
C ASN A 578 -9.51 -8.19 13.71
N GLY A 579 -10.35 -8.28 12.67
CA GLY A 579 -11.81 -8.41 12.77
C GLY A 579 -12.37 -9.62 11.98
N SER A 580 -13.11 -9.41 10.90
CA SER A 580 -13.86 -10.49 10.21
C SER A 580 -13.65 -10.58 8.70
N ILE A 581 -13.61 -11.81 8.20
CA ILE A 581 -13.46 -12.15 6.78
C ILE A 581 -14.81 -12.57 6.19
N TYR A 582 -15.21 -11.98 5.07
CA TYR A 582 -16.45 -12.29 4.36
C TYR A 582 -16.13 -12.70 2.92
N MET A 583 -16.56 -13.89 2.49
CA MET A 583 -16.34 -14.35 1.12
C MET A 583 -17.66 -14.77 0.44
N THR A 584 -17.96 -14.15 -0.70
CA THR A 584 -19.24 -14.33 -1.41
C THR A 584 -19.08 -14.89 -2.82
N ASP A 585 -17.96 -14.62 -3.50
CA ASP A 585 -17.54 -15.30 -4.74
C ASP A 585 -16.00 -15.22 -4.90
N GLY A 586 -15.48 -15.59 -6.07
CA GLY A 586 -14.06 -15.46 -6.42
C GLY A 586 -13.23 -16.73 -6.20
N THR A 587 -11.93 -16.67 -6.47
CA THR A 587 -10.98 -17.78 -6.24
C THR A 587 -9.79 -17.33 -5.40
N VAL A 588 -9.63 -17.92 -4.22
CA VAL A 588 -8.57 -17.58 -3.27
C VAL A 588 -7.62 -18.78 -3.12
N ILE A 589 -6.32 -18.52 -3.29
CA ILE A 589 -5.24 -19.51 -3.19
C ILE A 589 -4.17 -18.96 -2.25
N VAL A 590 -3.94 -19.62 -1.11
CA VAL A 590 -2.95 -19.17 -0.11
C VAL A 590 -1.85 -20.22 0.12
N ASN A 591 -0.60 -19.77 0.09
CA ASN A 591 0.61 -20.59 0.26
C ASN A 591 1.48 -20.03 1.39
N GLY A 592 1.69 -20.82 2.44
CA GLY A 592 2.37 -20.39 3.66
C GLY A 592 1.38 -20.00 4.76
N PRO A 593 1.87 -19.53 5.91
CA PRO A 593 3.27 -19.50 6.35
C PRO A 593 3.84 -20.91 6.56
N THR A 594 5.17 -20.99 6.69
CA THR A 594 5.87 -22.22 7.11
C THR A 594 6.17 -22.27 8.61
N ASP A 595 6.16 -21.13 9.31
CA ASP A 595 6.32 -21.11 10.77
C ASP A 595 5.00 -21.37 11.50
N ASN A 596 5.08 -21.70 12.80
CA ASN A 596 3.94 -22.06 13.64
C ASN A 596 3.46 -20.91 14.54
N GLY A 597 4.12 -19.75 14.52
CA GLY A 597 3.60 -18.50 15.11
C GLY A 597 2.40 -17.93 14.34
N ASN A 598 2.29 -18.25 13.05
CA ASN A 598 1.37 -17.66 12.07
C ASN A 598 0.55 -18.76 11.35
N GLY A 599 -0.54 -18.38 10.69
CA GLY A 599 -1.54 -19.22 10.04
C GLY A 599 -1.79 -18.92 8.55
N ALA A 600 -2.26 -19.92 7.80
CA ALA A 600 -2.62 -19.73 6.37
C ALA A 600 -3.92 -18.92 6.18
N LEU A 601 -4.64 -18.76 7.28
CA LEU A 601 -5.77 -17.90 7.55
C LEU A 601 -5.61 -17.58 9.04
N ASP A 602 -5.61 -16.32 9.44
CA ASP A 602 -5.88 -15.93 10.83
C ASP A 602 -6.97 -14.86 10.84
N TYR A 603 -7.75 -14.83 11.92
CA TYR A 603 -8.80 -13.84 12.14
C TYR A 603 -9.34 -13.89 13.57
N ASP A 604 -9.68 -12.72 14.11
CA ASP A 604 -10.12 -12.58 15.50
C ASP A 604 -11.65 -12.72 15.67
N GLY A 605 -12.42 -12.46 14.60
CA GLY A 605 -13.88 -12.45 14.56
C GLY A 605 -14.52 -13.69 13.95
N ASN A 606 -15.05 -13.59 12.73
CA ASN A 606 -15.57 -14.73 11.96
C ASN A 606 -15.03 -14.71 10.53
N PHE A 607 -14.81 -15.88 9.94
CA PHE A 607 -14.70 -16.06 8.50
C PHE A 607 -16.00 -16.68 7.97
N GLU A 608 -16.91 -15.84 7.46
CA GLU A 608 -18.18 -16.27 6.87
C GLU A 608 -18.04 -16.46 5.35
N LEU A 609 -17.99 -17.73 4.91
CA LEU A 609 -17.89 -18.10 3.49
C LEU A 609 -19.25 -18.58 2.95
N SER A 610 -19.70 -17.95 1.87
CA SER A 610 -21.02 -18.19 1.25
C SER A 610 -21.00 -18.55 -0.24
N GLY A 611 -19.85 -18.36 -0.90
CA GLY A 611 -19.61 -18.77 -2.28
C GLY A 611 -18.12 -18.72 -2.65
N GLY A 612 -17.82 -18.80 -3.94
CA GLY A 612 -16.45 -18.82 -4.45
C GLY A 612 -15.70 -20.13 -4.14
N TYR A 613 -14.39 -20.13 -4.37
CA TYR A 613 -13.49 -21.27 -4.19
C TYR A 613 -12.28 -20.85 -3.35
N LEU A 614 -12.00 -21.59 -2.27
CA LEU A 614 -10.90 -21.29 -1.34
C LEU A 614 -9.99 -22.51 -1.23
N VAL A 615 -8.68 -22.32 -1.36
CA VAL A 615 -7.66 -23.26 -0.89
C VAL A 615 -6.56 -22.51 -0.15
N ALA A 616 -6.28 -22.91 1.09
CA ALA A 616 -5.21 -22.33 1.91
C ALA A 616 -4.35 -23.45 2.50
N ALA A 617 -3.02 -23.35 2.40
CA ALA A 617 -2.08 -24.37 2.85
C ALA A 617 -0.83 -23.78 3.50
N GLY A 618 -0.61 -24.11 4.78
CA GLY A 618 0.50 -23.61 5.57
C GLY A 618 0.80 -24.51 6.78
N SER A 619 1.23 -23.90 7.88
CA SER A 619 1.62 -24.58 9.13
C SER A 619 0.46 -25.27 9.85
N SER A 620 0.74 -25.88 11.00
CA SER A 620 -0.26 -26.46 11.91
C SER A 620 -0.38 -25.73 13.25
N GLY A 621 0.40 -24.68 13.48
CA GLY A 621 0.47 -23.94 14.74
C GLY A 621 -0.81 -23.16 15.01
N MET A 622 -1.00 -22.07 14.25
CA MET A 622 -2.19 -21.21 14.27
C MET A 622 -3.21 -21.60 13.18
N ALA A 623 -3.41 -22.91 12.95
CA ALA A 623 -4.22 -23.38 11.83
C ALA A 623 -5.74 -23.18 12.04
N GLN A 624 -6.25 -22.03 11.60
CA GLN A 624 -7.68 -21.72 11.49
C GLN A 624 -8.34 -22.41 10.26
N ALA A 625 -9.66 -22.23 10.15
CA ALA A 625 -10.47 -22.54 8.97
C ALA A 625 -11.68 -21.58 8.92
N THR A 626 -12.53 -21.63 7.90
CA THR A 626 -13.80 -20.86 7.89
C THR A 626 -14.66 -21.13 9.13
N SER A 627 -15.46 -20.18 9.58
CA SER A 627 -16.36 -20.34 10.73
C SER A 627 -17.65 -21.12 10.38
N GLU A 628 -18.28 -21.80 11.35
CA GLU A 628 -19.51 -22.61 11.13
C GLU A 628 -20.76 -21.79 10.72
N ALA A 629 -20.71 -20.46 10.80
CA ALA A 629 -21.71 -19.57 10.22
C ALA A 629 -21.73 -19.60 8.68
N SER A 630 -20.63 -20.03 8.06
CA SER A 630 -20.49 -20.24 6.61
C SER A 630 -21.62 -21.12 6.05
N THR A 631 -22.10 -20.76 4.85
CA THR A 631 -23.20 -21.48 4.19
C THR A 631 -22.75 -22.41 3.07
N GLN A 632 -21.52 -22.24 2.57
CA GLN A 632 -20.81 -23.25 1.77
C GLN A 632 -19.95 -24.12 2.70
N ASN A 633 -19.73 -25.38 2.32
CA ASN A 633 -19.01 -26.34 3.16
C ASN A 633 -17.48 -26.22 2.98
N THR A 634 -16.74 -26.52 4.05
CA THR A 634 -15.26 -26.47 4.12
C THR A 634 -14.72 -27.78 4.69
N ILE A 635 -13.59 -28.25 4.17
CA ILE A 635 -12.78 -29.32 4.77
C ILE A 635 -11.50 -28.68 5.31
N ALA A 636 -11.15 -28.96 6.56
CA ALA A 636 -9.86 -28.59 7.15
C ALA A 636 -9.07 -29.86 7.45
N MET A 637 -8.02 -30.12 6.66
CA MET A 637 -7.17 -31.31 6.76
C MET A 637 -5.86 -31.00 7.48
N THR A 638 -5.49 -31.79 8.48
CA THR A 638 -4.18 -31.74 9.14
C THR A 638 -3.42 -33.04 8.92
N PHE A 639 -2.22 -32.95 8.33
CA PHE A 639 -1.28 -34.05 8.20
C PHE A 639 -0.48 -34.23 9.51
N PRO A 640 -0.05 -35.45 9.88
CA PRO A 640 0.69 -35.68 11.12
C PRO A 640 2.17 -35.24 11.04
N GLU A 641 2.66 -34.98 9.83
CA GLU A 641 4.04 -34.62 9.50
C GLU A 641 4.01 -33.62 8.34
N THR A 642 4.94 -32.66 8.32
CA THR A 642 5.01 -31.62 7.27
C THR A 642 5.28 -32.22 5.89
N GLN A 643 4.34 -31.98 4.98
CA GLN A 643 4.45 -32.31 3.56
C GLN A 643 5.36 -31.29 2.85
N LYS A 644 6.07 -31.73 1.81
CA LYS A 644 7.00 -30.87 1.06
C LYS A 644 6.31 -30.04 0.00
N ALA A 645 6.79 -28.82 -0.25
CA ALA A 645 6.38 -27.97 -1.36
C ALA A 645 6.29 -28.76 -2.68
N GLY A 646 5.25 -28.50 -3.48
CA GLY A 646 4.95 -29.22 -4.71
C GLY A 646 4.33 -30.62 -4.52
N THR A 647 4.19 -31.13 -3.29
CA THR A 647 3.44 -32.37 -3.04
C THR A 647 1.95 -32.11 -3.27
N LEU A 648 1.36 -32.81 -4.24
CA LEU A 648 -0.07 -32.70 -4.56
C LEU A 648 -0.95 -33.16 -3.38
N VAL A 649 -1.93 -32.35 -3.02
CA VAL A 649 -3.15 -32.78 -2.31
C VAL A 649 -4.28 -32.88 -3.33
N HIS A 650 -5.00 -34.00 -3.30
CA HIS A 650 -6.17 -34.24 -4.13
C HIS A 650 -7.37 -34.63 -3.28
N VAL A 651 -8.54 -34.09 -3.63
CA VAL A 651 -9.84 -34.41 -3.01
C VAL A 651 -10.81 -34.82 -4.10
N GLU A 652 -11.35 -36.04 -3.99
CA GLU A 652 -12.45 -36.55 -4.82
C GLU A 652 -13.71 -36.80 -3.99
N ASP A 653 -14.87 -36.76 -4.65
CA ASP A 653 -16.14 -37.25 -4.08
C ASP A 653 -16.32 -38.77 -4.25
N SER A 654 -17.45 -39.31 -3.78
CA SER A 654 -17.78 -40.73 -3.89
C SER A 654 -18.05 -41.25 -5.32
N GLU A 655 -18.15 -40.38 -6.32
CA GLU A 655 -18.30 -40.74 -7.74
C GLU A 655 -16.97 -40.67 -8.50
N GLY A 656 -15.92 -40.07 -7.89
CA GLY A 656 -14.61 -39.82 -8.50
C GLY A 656 -14.51 -38.46 -9.21
N ASN A 657 -15.41 -37.52 -8.89
CA ASN A 657 -15.32 -36.15 -9.38
C ASN A 657 -14.25 -35.39 -8.57
N ASN A 658 -13.38 -34.64 -9.27
CA ASN A 658 -12.37 -33.80 -8.64
C ASN A 658 -13.01 -32.60 -7.93
N ILE A 659 -12.83 -32.50 -6.62
CA ILE A 659 -13.11 -31.28 -5.84
C ILE A 659 -11.89 -30.36 -5.83
N LEU A 660 -10.70 -30.91 -5.58
CA LEU A 660 -9.41 -30.20 -5.50
C LEU A 660 -8.30 -31.04 -6.12
N THR A 661 -7.40 -30.40 -6.86
CA THR A 661 -6.04 -30.92 -7.10
C THR A 661 -5.08 -29.75 -6.99
N PHE A 662 -4.28 -29.69 -5.92
CA PHE A 662 -3.45 -28.52 -5.58
C PHE A 662 -2.06 -28.93 -5.13
N ALA A 663 -1.03 -28.21 -5.59
CA ALA A 663 0.36 -28.37 -5.18
C ALA A 663 0.83 -27.07 -4.51
N PRO A 664 0.84 -26.98 -3.16
CA PRO A 664 1.29 -25.80 -2.45
C PRO A 664 2.72 -25.39 -2.82
N ALA A 665 2.96 -24.09 -2.96
CA ALA A 665 4.27 -23.52 -3.29
C ALA A 665 5.28 -23.58 -2.12
N LYS A 666 4.77 -23.68 -0.88
CA LYS A 666 5.54 -23.80 0.37
C LYS A 666 5.35 -25.18 1.00
N ASP A 667 6.23 -25.52 1.95
CA ASP A 667 6.03 -26.68 2.83
C ASP A 667 4.77 -26.46 3.68
N TYR A 668 3.99 -27.52 3.92
CA TYR A 668 2.68 -27.39 4.57
C TYR A 668 2.38 -28.59 5.47
N GLN A 669 1.62 -28.36 6.54
CA GLN A 669 1.07 -29.42 7.39
C GLN A 669 -0.47 -29.36 7.43
N THR A 670 -1.09 -28.27 6.98
CA THR A 670 -2.55 -28.16 6.82
C THR A 670 -2.96 -27.81 5.40
N VAL A 671 -4.19 -28.19 5.04
CA VAL A 671 -4.91 -27.65 3.88
C VAL A 671 -6.37 -27.42 4.27
N VAL A 672 -6.82 -26.17 4.16
CA VAL A 672 -8.24 -25.79 4.19
C VAL A 672 -8.72 -25.73 2.74
N VAL A 673 -9.89 -26.31 2.44
CA VAL A 673 -10.54 -26.16 1.13
C VAL A 673 -12.04 -25.91 1.26
N SER A 674 -12.55 -24.93 0.52
CA SER A 674 -13.98 -24.74 0.25
C SER A 674 -14.21 -24.68 -1.25
N SER A 675 -15.33 -25.24 -1.71
CA SER A 675 -15.69 -25.30 -3.12
C SER A 675 -17.20 -25.40 -3.27
N PRO A 676 -17.82 -24.84 -4.32
CA PRO A 676 -19.24 -25.02 -4.62
C PRO A 676 -19.61 -26.49 -4.87
N ASP A 677 -18.61 -27.35 -5.13
CA ASP A 677 -18.78 -28.80 -5.27
C ASP A 677 -18.73 -29.61 -3.98
N LEU A 678 -18.36 -29.00 -2.84
CA LEU A 678 -18.57 -29.62 -1.53
C LEU A 678 -20.04 -29.56 -1.13
N LYS A 679 -20.74 -30.69 -1.31
CA LYS A 679 -22.13 -30.88 -0.92
C LYS A 679 -22.22 -31.31 0.56
N LYS A 680 -23.25 -30.81 1.25
CA LYS A 680 -23.57 -31.16 2.65
C LYS A 680 -23.78 -32.67 2.80
N ASP A 681 -23.29 -33.22 3.92
CA ASP A 681 -23.31 -34.65 4.25
C ASP A 681 -22.63 -35.55 3.18
N GLY A 682 -21.83 -34.95 2.28
CA GLY A 682 -21.13 -35.64 1.20
C GLY A 682 -19.99 -36.54 1.69
N SER A 683 -19.61 -37.53 0.88
CA SER A 683 -18.51 -38.47 1.17
C SER A 683 -17.31 -38.19 0.27
N TYR A 684 -16.13 -38.05 0.87
CA TYR A 684 -14.92 -37.58 0.20
C TYR A 684 -13.71 -38.47 0.51
N VAL A 685 -12.70 -38.40 -0.35
CA VAL A 685 -11.40 -39.06 -0.18
C VAL A 685 -10.28 -38.07 -0.42
N ILE A 686 -9.31 -38.02 0.51
CA ILE A 686 -8.09 -37.21 0.37
C ILE A 686 -6.93 -38.12 -0.01
N TYR A 687 -6.10 -37.65 -0.96
CA TYR A 687 -4.85 -38.28 -1.37
C TYR A 687 -3.68 -37.29 -1.27
N SER A 688 -2.47 -37.81 -1.04
CA SER A 688 -1.21 -37.06 -1.05
C SER A 688 -0.22 -37.62 -2.08
N GLY A 689 0.53 -36.74 -2.74
CA GLY A 689 1.43 -37.04 -3.83
C GLY A 689 0.71 -37.42 -5.12
N GLY A 690 1.35 -38.22 -5.97
CA GLY A 690 0.82 -38.62 -7.28
C GLY A 690 1.14 -37.61 -8.38
N SER A 691 0.24 -37.46 -9.35
CA SER A 691 0.41 -36.59 -10.52
C SER A 691 -0.94 -36.15 -11.10
N SER A 692 -0.97 -35.01 -11.78
CA SER A 692 -2.13 -34.53 -12.53
C SER A 692 -1.75 -34.25 -13.98
N THR A 693 -2.69 -34.47 -14.89
CA THR A 693 -2.58 -34.10 -16.31
C THR A 693 -3.19 -32.72 -16.62
N GLY A 694 -3.74 -32.04 -15.61
CA GLY A 694 -4.40 -30.75 -15.76
C GLY A 694 -3.44 -29.58 -15.99
N LYS A 695 -4.01 -28.42 -16.34
CA LYS A 695 -3.25 -27.16 -16.37
C LYS A 695 -3.13 -26.64 -14.94
N ALA A 696 -1.90 -26.49 -14.45
CA ALA A 696 -1.63 -25.71 -13.25
C ALA A 696 -1.74 -24.21 -13.53
N VAL A 697 -2.41 -23.50 -12.63
CA VAL A 697 -2.28 -22.05 -12.39
C VAL A 697 -2.10 -21.92 -10.88
N ASP A 698 -1.02 -21.29 -10.45
CA ASP A 698 -0.75 -20.96 -9.04
C ASP A 698 -0.85 -22.18 -8.09
N GLY A 699 -0.39 -23.34 -8.57
CA GLY A 699 -0.46 -24.63 -7.87
C GLY A 699 -1.80 -25.37 -8.03
N LEU A 700 -2.89 -24.72 -8.43
CA LEU A 700 -4.21 -25.32 -8.64
C LEU A 700 -4.34 -25.92 -10.05
N TYR A 701 -4.71 -27.20 -10.13
CA TYR A 701 -4.82 -27.95 -11.39
C TYR A 701 -6.27 -28.07 -11.85
N THR A 702 -6.56 -27.56 -13.04
CA THR A 702 -7.88 -27.63 -13.71
C THR A 702 -7.82 -28.47 -14.99
N ASP A 703 -8.98 -28.91 -15.49
CA ASP A 703 -9.16 -29.71 -16.72
C ASP A 703 -8.30 -31.01 -16.80
N GLY A 704 -7.96 -31.59 -15.63
CA GLY A 704 -7.05 -32.71 -15.51
C GLY A 704 -7.68 -34.03 -15.06
N THR A 705 -6.90 -35.10 -15.18
CA THR A 705 -7.09 -36.35 -14.44
C THR A 705 -5.94 -36.51 -13.45
N TYR A 706 -6.28 -36.68 -12.16
CA TYR A 706 -5.35 -37.05 -11.10
C TYR A 706 -5.05 -38.57 -11.12
N SER A 707 -3.83 -38.97 -10.79
CA SER A 707 -3.49 -40.40 -10.64
C SER A 707 -2.22 -40.66 -9.82
N GLY A 708 -2.17 -41.83 -9.18
CA GLY A 708 -0.94 -42.44 -8.67
C GLY A 708 -0.47 -41.98 -7.28
N GLY A 709 -1.25 -41.16 -6.56
CA GLY A 709 -0.93 -40.78 -5.18
C GLY A 709 -1.45 -41.77 -4.14
N THR A 710 -1.09 -41.51 -2.88
CA THR A 710 -1.44 -42.35 -1.73
C THR A 710 -2.75 -41.87 -1.11
N LYS A 711 -3.72 -42.77 -0.95
CA LYS A 711 -4.95 -42.48 -0.21
C LYS A 711 -4.62 -42.24 1.27
N VAL A 712 -4.97 -41.07 1.77
CA VAL A 712 -4.71 -40.63 3.15
C VAL A 712 -5.89 -41.01 4.03
N VAL A 713 -7.09 -40.55 3.68
CA VAL A 713 -8.31 -40.74 4.49
C VAL A 713 -9.54 -40.76 3.58
N ALA A 714 -10.61 -41.41 4.04
CA ALA A 714 -11.96 -41.27 3.48
C ALA A 714 -12.96 -41.06 4.60
N PHE A 715 -13.87 -40.11 4.40
CA PHE A 715 -14.78 -39.64 5.45
C PHE A 715 -16.10 -39.14 4.85
N GLN A 716 -17.05 -38.83 5.73
CA GLN A 716 -18.28 -38.11 5.40
C GLN A 716 -18.26 -36.76 6.11
N SER A 717 -18.68 -35.69 5.43
CA SER A 717 -18.86 -34.36 6.04
C SER A 717 -19.96 -34.40 7.12
N THR A 718 -19.74 -33.68 8.22
CA THR A 718 -20.58 -33.74 9.44
C THR A 718 -21.21 -32.40 9.84
N SER A 719 -20.72 -31.32 9.26
CA SER A 719 -20.84 -29.93 9.71
C SER A 719 -20.48 -29.02 8.53
N ASN A 720 -20.77 -27.72 8.61
CA ASN A 720 -20.39 -26.81 7.54
C ASN A 720 -18.86 -26.74 7.46
N VAL A 721 -18.17 -26.85 8.61
CA VAL A 721 -16.72 -27.01 8.71
C VAL A 721 -16.38 -28.43 9.16
N THR A 722 -15.85 -29.26 8.25
CA THR A 722 -15.45 -30.65 8.56
C THR A 722 -13.94 -30.74 8.79
N TRP A 723 -13.53 -30.93 10.04
CA TRP A 723 -12.13 -31.13 10.44
C TRP A 723 -11.71 -32.59 10.26
N VAL A 724 -10.52 -32.83 9.72
CA VAL A 724 -10.07 -34.16 9.27
C VAL A 724 -8.57 -34.36 9.53
N ASN A 725 -8.18 -35.58 9.88
CA ASN A 725 -6.80 -36.07 9.75
C ASN A 725 -6.80 -37.52 9.25
N GLU A 726 -5.64 -38.20 9.22
CA GLU A 726 -5.52 -39.59 8.74
C GLU A 726 -6.42 -40.61 9.46
N SER A 727 -6.90 -40.30 10.66
CA SER A 727 -7.81 -41.18 11.42
C SER A 727 -9.29 -41.02 11.06
N GLY A 728 -9.66 -39.97 10.31
CA GLY A 728 -11.04 -39.62 9.98
C GLY A 728 -11.42 -38.20 10.41
N VAL A 729 -12.71 -37.98 10.63
CA VAL A 729 -13.25 -36.69 11.12
C VAL A 729 -12.83 -36.45 12.57
N THR A 730 -12.37 -35.24 12.86
CA THR A 730 -11.96 -34.76 14.19
C THR A 730 -12.84 -33.59 14.64
N THR A 731 -12.56 -33.04 15.82
CA THR A 731 -12.98 -31.66 16.16
C THR A 731 -11.99 -30.66 15.58
N ALA A 732 -12.33 -29.36 15.65
CA ALA A 732 -11.36 -28.29 15.53
C ALA A 732 -10.19 -28.47 16.50
N ASN A 733 -9.00 -28.01 16.10
CA ASN A 733 -7.85 -27.90 16.99
C ASN A 733 -8.06 -26.68 17.88
N SER A 734 -8.70 -26.84 19.04
CA SER A 734 -8.97 -25.74 20.00
C SER A 734 -7.70 -25.33 20.77
N GLY A 735 -6.60 -25.13 20.05
CA GLY A 735 -5.21 -25.12 20.51
C GLY A 735 -4.68 -23.76 20.90
N MET A 736 -5.50 -22.91 21.55
CA MET A 736 -5.04 -21.63 22.11
C MET A 736 -3.76 -21.86 22.94
N GLY A 737 -2.66 -21.21 22.56
CA GLY A 737 -1.28 -21.63 22.80
C GLY A 737 -0.80 -21.69 24.25
N GLY A 738 -1.34 -22.60 25.07
CA GLY A 738 -0.93 -22.80 26.45
C GLY A 738 0.47 -23.42 26.56
N PRO A 739 1.48 -22.75 27.14
CA PRO A 739 2.86 -23.23 27.14
C PRO A 739 2.98 -24.59 27.86
N GLY A 740 3.77 -25.50 27.27
CA GLY A 740 3.85 -26.94 27.57
C GLY A 740 4.34 -27.31 28.97
N GLY A 741 3.57 -26.98 30.00
CA GLY A 741 3.84 -27.28 31.41
C GLY A 741 3.68 -28.75 31.76
N GLY A 742 4.60 -29.60 31.31
CA GLY A 742 4.61 -31.05 31.51
C GLY A 742 4.63 -31.49 32.98
N ARG A 743 3.45 -31.55 33.62
CA ARG A 743 3.28 -31.97 35.02
C ARG A 743 3.41 -33.49 35.21
N GLY A 744 4.63 -33.99 35.04
CA GLY A 744 5.02 -35.35 35.41
C GLY A 744 4.86 -35.59 36.91
N GLN A 745 3.71 -36.10 37.33
CA GLN A 745 3.40 -36.38 38.73
C GLN A 745 4.11 -37.67 39.22
N GLY A 746 5.32 -37.52 39.75
CA GLY A 746 6.14 -38.63 40.28
C GLY A 746 6.82 -38.28 41.61
N GLY A 747 6.34 -38.88 42.71
CA GLY A 747 6.80 -38.57 44.07
C GLY A 747 8.09 -39.30 44.52
N PHE A 748 8.71 -38.76 45.57
CA PHE A 748 9.90 -39.27 46.25
C PHE A 748 9.87 -40.79 46.58
N GLY A 749 11.00 -41.50 46.40
CA GLY A 749 11.18 -42.85 46.93
C GLY A 749 12.49 -43.55 46.54
N GLY A 750 13.57 -43.33 47.31
CA GLY A 750 14.85 -44.02 47.07
C GLY A 750 14.91 -45.45 47.64
N GLY A 751 15.43 -46.41 46.88
CA GLY A 751 15.62 -47.81 47.30
C GLY A 751 16.82 -48.47 46.61
N ARG A 752 17.49 -49.41 47.30
CA ARG A 752 18.74 -50.06 46.84
C ARG A 752 18.55 -51.56 46.60
N ASN A 753 18.97 -52.06 45.43
CA ASN A 753 19.45 -53.44 45.15
C ASN A 753 19.76 -53.56 43.63
N ARG A 754 20.79 -54.24 43.07
CA ARG A 754 21.44 -55.55 43.31
C ARG A 754 20.44 -56.72 43.24
N THR A 755 20.52 -57.70 42.33
CA THR A 755 21.57 -58.16 41.38
C THR A 755 20.89 -58.54 40.03
N GLU A 756 21.47 -59.16 39.00
CA GLU A 756 22.60 -60.11 38.88
C GLU A 756 23.23 -60.10 37.47
N SER A 757 24.20 -60.97 37.20
CA SER A 757 25.02 -60.98 35.97
C SER A 757 25.21 -62.38 35.38
N GLY A 758 25.31 -62.47 34.05
CA GLY A 758 25.65 -63.68 33.29
C GLY A 758 24.41 -64.43 32.77
N THR A 759 24.48 -65.12 31.63
CA THR A 759 25.67 -65.74 31.02
C THR A 759 25.74 -65.59 29.49
N THR A 760 26.92 -65.88 28.94
CA THR A 760 27.25 -65.84 27.51
C THR A 760 26.76 -67.08 26.76
N THR A 761 26.45 -66.91 25.48
CA THR A 761 26.89 -67.88 24.46
C THR A 761 27.04 -67.19 23.10
N ASP A 762 28.17 -67.42 22.44
CA ASP A 762 28.46 -66.94 21.09
C ASP A 762 28.10 -68.04 20.08
N THR A 763 27.49 -67.69 18.95
CA THR A 763 27.47 -68.57 17.76
C THR A 763 27.27 -67.76 16.47
N THR A 764 28.35 -67.63 15.70
CA THR A 764 28.30 -67.23 14.28
C THR A 764 27.74 -68.38 13.42
N GLY A 765 27.06 -68.09 12.29
CA GLY A 765 26.33 -69.17 11.60
C GLY A 765 25.66 -68.96 10.24
N THR A 766 26.07 -67.96 9.42
CA THR A 766 25.91 -67.93 7.95
C THR A 766 24.50 -68.02 7.30
N THR A 767 24.26 -67.09 6.37
CA THR A 767 23.10 -67.03 5.45
C THR A 767 22.83 -68.32 4.67
N GLY A 768 21.54 -68.68 4.49
CA GLY A 768 21.10 -69.71 3.55
C GLY A 768 20.25 -69.14 2.42
N THR A 769 20.60 -69.42 1.16
CA THR A 769 19.73 -69.19 -0.01
C THR A 769 19.85 -70.38 -0.98
N THR A 770 18.72 -71.04 -1.25
CA THR A 770 18.55 -71.97 -2.38
C THR A 770 17.10 -71.86 -2.84
N ASP A 771 16.89 -71.16 -3.94
CA ASP A 771 15.65 -71.22 -4.73
C ASP A 771 15.66 -72.48 -5.60
N THR A 772 14.52 -73.18 -5.68
CA THR A 772 14.03 -73.71 -6.96
C THR A 772 12.57 -74.17 -6.87
N THR A 773 11.68 -73.37 -7.43
CA THR A 773 10.50 -73.78 -8.22
C THR A 773 9.55 -74.85 -7.65
N LYS A 774 8.30 -74.44 -7.37
CA LYS A 774 7.18 -74.81 -8.26
C LYS A 774 6.03 -73.81 -8.21
#